data_AF-J1JVN6-F1
#
_entry.id   AF-J1JVN6-F1
#
_cell.length_a   1.000
_cell.length_b   1.000
_cell.length_c   1.000
_cell.angle_alpha   90.00
_cell.angle_beta   90.00
_cell.angle_gamma   90.00
#
_symmetry.space_group_name_H-M   'P 1'
#
loop_
_entity.id
_entity.type
_entity.pdbx_description
1 polymer ?
#
loop_
_entity_poly.entity_id
_entity_poly.type
_entity_poly.pdbx_seq_one_letter_code
_entity_poly.pdbx_strand_id
1 'polypeptide(L)'
;MRTSRWLTAFYFLIVLAGIIIALPNLFTKQQRQDYLSFLPDTSVTLGLDLQGGSYLVLEVDADALKRDQLRIVLNNVRAKLREEQISTTSVRMVGDAIVATISDSAQRERALNALNALIAPTQTAFGTSPADLDIGEQNGTIRVALTQAGLNYRINNAVTQSIEIIRNRVDQVGVSEPSIQKIGTDRIMVQLPGLEDPNQLRQLLGTTAKMTFHLVPTNVDMNNPPAGVSVVSGYSDDTQRYAIYDDVALDGSTLETAAQSFNPQNPGQPIITFKLDQVGSRIFADISRENIGRPFAIVLDNKVLTAPVLQSVIPNGNGQITGDFDAKEASTIAALLRAGALPTPLTVIEERTVGPELGADAIKMGLFTGIFGFALVAVFIFFLYGLWGLIADIALAFHTILTLAVLGLLNAALTLPGIAGIILGIGIAVDANILINERIREESRKGVGAMAALDRGFKHAFATIVDANVTAVIATILLFWFGTGPIRGFAVTMLLGIIISMFTDITIVRIIMAWVIRKFKIKTLHIQPFFNFIPQHTNFHFMNARFLGIGISVALSLASIFLFFKPGLNFGIDFIGGSQVAITTKEPADLATMRAQLSNIGVGEVALQNVDNENTIMIRVQQQEGGESEQSNAVEKVKAAVQSLYPDVTFDETQVVGPKVSGELATAGFTAVILAALAMTLYIWWRFEWFFAVGAIVTLVLDTTKMVGFFALFQLDFNLTAIAALLTIVGYSINDKVVVYDRMRENMRLYKKMPLRELIDMSINQVLVRCIFTSMTTVLAMLPMAIWGGNAVHNFALPMVVGIIVATSSSIFIAAPILLFLGNWWHKHHKGRADLQKLETANKQ
;
A
#
# COMPACT_ATOMS: atom_id res chain seq x y z
N MET A 1 -37.51 -22.37 6.72
CA MET A 1 -37.58 -22.68 5.26
C MET A 1 -36.61 -23.83 4.96
N ARG A 2 -37.04 -24.90 4.28
CA ARG A 2 -36.12 -26.02 3.95
C ARG A 2 -35.12 -25.56 2.88
N THR A 3 -33.83 -25.55 3.19
CA THR A 3 -32.78 -25.40 2.17
C THR A 3 -32.90 -26.54 1.17
N SER A 4 -32.87 -26.21 -0.12
CA SER A 4 -32.93 -27.20 -1.20
C SER A 4 -31.72 -28.15 -1.11
N ARG A 5 -31.91 -29.43 -1.47
CA ARG A 5 -30.82 -30.42 -1.50
C ARG A 5 -29.72 -30.00 -2.49
N TRP A 6 -30.11 -29.44 -3.64
CA TRP A 6 -29.18 -28.88 -4.62
C TRP A 6 -28.33 -27.75 -4.07
N LEU A 7 -28.96 -26.83 -3.33
CA LEU A 7 -28.28 -25.71 -2.72
C LEU A 7 -27.30 -26.16 -1.62
N THR A 8 -27.70 -27.17 -0.84
CA THR A 8 -26.83 -27.78 0.18
C THR A 8 -25.62 -28.48 -0.44
N ALA A 9 -25.83 -29.21 -1.55
CA ALA A 9 -24.74 -29.84 -2.30
C ALA A 9 -23.78 -28.81 -2.89
N PHE A 10 -24.30 -27.69 -3.40
CA PHE A 10 -23.49 -26.58 -3.91
C PHE A 10 -22.60 -25.95 -2.82
N TYR A 11 -23.14 -25.68 -1.63
CA TYR A 11 -22.33 -25.16 -0.52
C TYR A 11 -21.28 -26.15 -0.03
N PHE A 12 -21.62 -27.44 0.02
CA PHE A 12 -20.64 -28.48 0.34
C PHE A 12 -19.51 -28.51 -0.70
N LEU A 13 -19.83 -28.36 -1.99
CA LEU A 13 -18.83 -28.28 -3.06
C LEU A 13 -17.93 -27.06 -2.88
N ILE A 14 -18.47 -25.89 -2.53
CA ILE A 14 -17.67 -24.69 -2.22
C ILE A 14 -16.68 -24.96 -1.09
N VAL A 15 -17.13 -25.56 0.02
CA VAL A 15 -16.26 -25.87 1.17
C VAL A 15 -15.20 -26.90 0.78
N LEU A 16 -15.58 -27.95 0.05
CA LEU A 16 -14.65 -28.99 -0.40
C LEU A 16 -13.60 -28.41 -1.36
N ALA A 17 -14.01 -27.60 -2.34
CA ALA A 17 -13.11 -26.92 -3.24
C ALA A 17 -12.16 -25.99 -2.48
N GLY A 18 -12.67 -25.23 -1.51
CA GLY A 18 -11.87 -24.40 -0.62
C GLY A 18 -10.80 -25.18 0.13
N ILE A 19 -11.14 -26.33 0.71
CA ILE A 19 -10.18 -27.20 1.39
C ILE A 19 -9.11 -27.70 0.42
N ILE A 20 -9.50 -28.16 -0.77
CA ILE A 20 -8.56 -28.67 -1.79
C ILE A 20 -7.60 -27.58 -2.24
N ILE A 21 -8.10 -26.36 -2.46
CA ILE A 21 -7.31 -25.20 -2.90
C ILE A 21 -6.41 -24.68 -1.77
N ALA A 22 -6.84 -24.76 -0.51
CA ALA A 22 -6.01 -24.38 0.62
C ALA A 22 -4.95 -25.43 0.96
N LEU A 23 -5.15 -26.69 0.57
CA LEU A 23 -4.30 -27.84 0.93
C LEU A 23 -2.80 -27.65 0.64
N PRO A 24 -2.37 -27.08 -0.51
CA PRO A 24 -0.96 -26.86 -0.79
C PRO A 24 -0.24 -26.00 0.25
N ASN A 25 -0.95 -25.09 0.94
CA ASN A 25 -0.37 -24.22 1.97
C ASN A 25 0.14 -24.98 3.21
N LEU A 26 -0.26 -26.24 3.40
CA LEU A 26 0.20 -27.07 4.53
C LEU A 26 1.53 -27.78 4.27
N PHE A 27 2.04 -27.74 3.04
CA PHE A 27 3.22 -28.50 2.61
C PHE A 27 4.33 -27.55 2.14
N THR A 28 5.58 -27.94 2.35
CA THR A 28 6.73 -27.18 1.84
C THR A 28 6.84 -27.29 0.31
N LYS A 29 7.59 -26.37 -0.33
CA LYS A 29 7.80 -26.39 -1.80
C LYS A 29 8.22 -27.78 -2.32
N GLN A 30 9.09 -28.46 -1.59
CA GLN A 30 9.58 -29.80 -1.93
C GLN A 30 8.50 -30.88 -1.74
N GLN A 31 7.79 -30.86 -0.61
CA GLN A 31 6.69 -31.79 -0.35
C GLN A 31 5.53 -31.65 -1.35
N ARG A 32 5.27 -30.44 -1.86
CA ARG A 32 4.23 -30.22 -2.89
C ARG A 32 4.57 -30.89 -4.21
N GLN A 33 5.84 -30.81 -4.63
CA GLN A 33 6.31 -31.47 -5.86
C GLN A 33 6.21 -33.00 -5.73
N ASP A 34 6.47 -33.54 -4.54
CA ASP A 34 6.46 -34.98 -4.29
C ASP A 34 5.04 -35.56 -4.10
N TYR A 35 4.17 -34.88 -3.33
CA TYR A 35 2.88 -35.43 -2.90
C TYR A 35 1.66 -34.85 -3.63
N LEU A 36 1.78 -33.66 -4.22
CA LEU A 36 0.64 -32.86 -4.73
C LEU A 36 0.82 -32.42 -6.18
N SER A 37 1.67 -33.10 -6.95
CA SER A 37 1.94 -32.78 -8.37
C SER A 37 0.71 -32.73 -9.28
N PHE A 38 -0.42 -33.30 -8.85
CA PHE A 38 -1.70 -33.28 -9.56
C PHE A 38 -2.58 -32.05 -9.27
N LEU A 39 -2.28 -31.26 -8.22
CA LEU A 39 -3.00 -30.03 -7.90
C LEU A 39 -2.25 -28.81 -8.45
N PRO A 40 -2.97 -27.79 -8.97
CA PRO A 40 -2.36 -26.52 -9.35
C PRO A 40 -1.72 -25.86 -8.11
N ASP A 41 -0.54 -25.26 -8.29
CA ASP A 41 0.12 -24.52 -7.21
C ASP A 41 -0.70 -23.27 -6.89
N THR A 42 -1.54 -23.39 -5.86
CA THR A 42 -2.48 -22.38 -5.39
C THR A 42 -2.06 -21.86 -4.02
N SER A 43 -0.77 -22.00 -3.67
CA SER A 43 -0.30 -21.43 -2.42
C SER A 43 -0.44 -19.93 -2.39
N VAL A 44 -0.70 -19.44 -1.20
CA VAL A 44 -0.69 -18.02 -0.90
C VAL A 44 0.68 -17.44 -1.26
N THR A 45 0.68 -16.46 -2.15
CA THR A 45 1.86 -15.66 -2.45
C THR A 45 2.20 -14.85 -1.21
N LEU A 46 3.47 -14.82 -0.81
CA LEU A 46 3.89 -14.09 0.38
C LEU A 46 4.41 -12.71 -0.04
N GLY A 47 4.12 -11.67 0.72
CA GLY A 47 4.65 -10.32 0.52
C GLY A 47 6.14 -10.25 0.85
N LEU A 48 6.81 -9.16 0.42
CA LEU A 48 8.24 -8.95 0.67
C LEU A 48 8.58 -8.88 2.16
N ASP A 49 7.67 -8.35 2.96
CA ASP A 49 7.73 -8.30 4.41
C ASP A 49 7.72 -9.69 5.08
N LEU A 50 7.39 -10.75 4.34
CA LEU A 50 7.47 -12.15 4.79
C LEU A 50 8.55 -12.96 4.05
N GLN A 51 8.82 -12.65 2.77
CA GLN A 51 9.83 -13.37 1.96
C GLN A 51 11.24 -12.80 2.10
N GLY A 52 11.38 -11.56 2.57
CA GLY A 52 12.59 -10.77 2.38
C GLY A 52 12.72 -10.27 0.93
N GLY A 53 13.49 -9.21 0.72
CA GLY A 53 13.75 -8.63 -0.59
C GLY A 53 13.70 -7.11 -0.61
N SER A 54 13.64 -6.55 -1.82
CA SER A 54 13.70 -5.10 -2.05
C SER A 54 12.46 -4.59 -2.77
N TYR A 55 11.89 -3.53 -2.23
CA TYR A 55 10.77 -2.74 -2.74
C TYR A 55 11.28 -1.36 -3.13
N LEU A 56 11.04 -0.95 -4.37
CA LEU A 56 11.44 0.36 -4.88
C LEU A 56 10.23 1.00 -5.56
N VAL A 57 10.03 2.29 -5.33
CA VAL A 57 9.16 3.13 -6.14
C VAL A 57 10.02 4.09 -6.92
N LEU A 58 9.94 3.97 -8.23
CA LEU A 58 10.66 4.78 -9.20
C LEU A 58 9.70 5.81 -9.80
N GLU A 59 10.11 7.08 -9.87
CA GLU A 59 9.38 8.15 -10.55
C GLU A 59 10.10 8.54 -11.83
N VAL A 60 9.34 8.71 -12.90
CA VAL A 60 9.86 9.28 -14.15
C VAL A 60 10.21 10.74 -13.93
N ASP A 61 11.44 11.14 -14.26
CA ASP A 61 11.83 12.56 -14.29
C ASP A 61 11.12 13.28 -15.44
N ALA A 62 9.93 13.78 -15.14
CA ALA A 62 9.08 14.49 -16.09
C ALA A 62 9.76 15.75 -16.63
N ASP A 63 10.62 16.40 -15.84
CA ASP A 63 11.34 17.59 -16.28
C ASP A 63 12.46 17.22 -17.26
N ALA A 64 13.18 16.12 -17.03
CA ALA A 64 14.13 15.58 -18.01
C ALA A 64 13.43 15.19 -19.31
N LEU A 65 12.32 14.44 -19.21
CA LEU A 65 11.54 14.06 -20.38
C LEU A 65 11.07 15.29 -21.16
N LYS A 66 10.54 16.32 -20.48
CA LYS A 66 10.08 17.56 -21.11
C LYS A 66 11.22 18.31 -21.79
N ARG A 67 12.40 18.43 -21.14
CA ARG A 67 13.59 19.05 -21.73
C ARG A 67 14.03 18.31 -23.01
N ASP A 68 14.04 16.99 -22.98
CA ASP A 68 14.41 16.18 -24.15
C ASP A 68 13.40 16.31 -25.29
N GLN A 69 12.10 16.31 -24.99
CA GLN A 69 11.06 16.55 -26.00
C GLN A 69 11.17 17.96 -26.59
N LEU A 70 11.41 18.99 -25.79
CA LEU A 70 11.62 20.35 -26.29
C LEU A 70 12.86 20.45 -27.19
N ARG A 71 13.91 19.67 -26.95
CA ARG A 71 15.07 19.60 -27.86
C ARG A 71 14.70 18.96 -29.21
N ILE A 72 13.92 17.88 -29.19
CA ILE A 72 13.43 17.24 -30.43
C ILE A 72 12.56 18.22 -31.21
N VAL A 73 11.62 18.88 -30.55
CA VAL A 73 10.74 19.87 -31.19
C VAL A 73 11.58 21.05 -31.72
N LEU A 74 12.61 21.50 -30.99
CA LEU A 74 13.51 22.57 -31.45
C LEU A 74 14.20 22.20 -32.77
N ASN A 75 14.69 20.97 -32.87
CA ASN A 75 15.33 20.47 -34.08
C ASN A 75 14.34 20.34 -35.24
N ASN A 76 13.13 19.82 -34.98
CA ASN A 76 12.07 19.72 -35.98
C ASN A 76 11.62 21.11 -36.48
N VAL A 77 11.45 22.08 -35.58
CA VAL A 77 11.13 23.47 -35.91
C VAL A 77 12.25 24.07 -36.79
N ARG A 78 13.51 23.89 -36.42
CA ARG A 78 14.65 24.39 -37.23
C ARG A 78 14.71 23.73 -38.60
N ALA A 79 14.52 22.42 -38.67
CA ALA A 79 14.53 21.66 -39.92
C ALA A 79 13.40 22.12 -40.84
N LYS A 80 12.17 22.23 -40.30
CA LYS A 80 11.00 22.65 -41.08
C LYS A 80 11.12 24.09 -41.58
N LEU A 81 11.63 25.01 -40.75
CA LEU A 81 11.88 26.40 -41.18
C LEU A 81 12.97 26.50 -42.25
N ARG A 82 14.00 25.63 -42.22
CA ARG A 82 15.01 25.56 -43.30
C ARG A 82 14.45 24.98 -44.60
N GLU A 83 13.64 23.92 -44.50
CA GLU A 83 12.98 23.29 -45.65
C GLU A 83 12.13 24.30 -46.42
N GLU A 84 11.37 25.12 -45.70
CA GLU A 84 10.53 26.19 -46.26
C GLU A 84 11.32 27.49 -46.60
N GLN A 85 12.65 27.46 -46.45
CA GLN A 85 13.55 28.59 -46.73
C GLN A 85 13.20 29.89 -45.96
N ILE A 86 12.73 29.77 -44.73
CA ILE A 86 12.30 30.91 -43.90
C ILE A 86 13.50 31.51 -43.14
N SER A 87 13.70 32.83 -43.28
CA SER A 87 14.80 33.53 -42.60
C SER A 87 14.42 33.82 -41.15
N THR A 88 15.15 33.21 -40.21
CA THR A 88 14.91 33.37 -38.76
C THR A 88 16.03 34.17 -38.11
N THR A 89 15.69 35.09 -37.21
CA THR A 89 16.67 35.83 -36.41
C THR A 89 17.22 34.96 -35.28
N SER A 90 16.34 34.22 -34.62
CA SER A 90 16.73 33.22 -33.64
C SER A 90 15.64 32.17 -33.47
N VAL A 91 16.05 30.93 -33.22
CA VAL A 91 15.17 29.84 -32.78
C VAL A 91 15.81 29.22 -31.56
N ARG A 92 15.25 29.51 -30.39
CA ARG A 92 15.79 29.11 -29.09
C ARG A 92 14.69 28.61 -28.16
N MET A 93 15.10 27.77 -27.22
CA MET A 93 14.26 27.38 -26.10
C MET A 93 14.25 28.52 -25.08
N VAL A 94 13.06 28.93 -24.65
CA VAL A 94 12.85 29.96 -23.60
C VAL A 94 11.85 29.39 -22.60
N GLY A 95 12.36 28.97 -21.43
CA GLY A 95 11.55 28.22 -20.47
C GLY A 95 11.00 26.95 -21.09
N ASP A 96 9.67 26.80 -21.06
CA ASP A 96 8.95 25.60 -21.52
C ASP A 96 8.46 25.66 -22.98
N ALA A 97 8.98 26.60 -23.77
CA ALA A 97 8.56 26.77 -25.15
C ALA A 97 9.74 27.08 -26.07
N ILE A 98 9.56 26.80 -27.34
CA ILE A 98 10.46 27.22 -28.41
C ILE A 98 9.93 28.53 -28.96
N VAL A 99 10.79 29.54 -29.00
CA VAL A 99 10.47 30.86 -29.53
C VAL A 99 11.28 31.08 -30.80
N ALA A 100 10.57 31.21 -31.92
CA ALA A 100 11.13 31.59 -33.21
C ALA A 100 10.85 33.08 -33.45
N THR A 101 11.92 33.86 -33.62
CA THR A 101 11.85 35.29 -33.93
C THR A 101 12.00 35.49 -35.44
N ILE A 102 10.99 36.06 -36.07
CA ILE A 102 10.93 36.29 -37.52
C ILE A 102 10.51 37.75 -37.76
N SER A 103 11.45 38.54 -38.30
CA SER A 103 11.26 39.98 -38.51
C SER A 103 10.18 40.29 -39.56
N ASP A 104 10.12 39.51 -40.64
CA ASP A 104 9.18 39.72 -41.75
C ASP A 104 7.80 39.12 -41.45
N SER A 105 6.73 39.93 -41.52
CA SER A 105 5.36 39.49 -41.25
C SER A 105 4.83 38.47 -42.26
N ALA A 106 5.20 38.57 -43.54
CA ALA A 106 4.75 37.64 -44.57
C ALA A 106 5.42 36.26 -44.43
N GLN A 107 6.69 36.23 -44.02
CA GLN A 107 7.38 35.00 -43.67
C GLN A 107 6.85 34.38 -42.37
N ARG A 108 6.40 35.22 -41.42
CA ARG A 108 5.84 34.76 -40.15
C ARG A 108 4.52 34.00 -40.33
N GLU A 109 3.62 34.49 -41.19
CA GLU A 109 2.38 33.79 -41.51
C GLU A 109 2.64 32.45 -42.21
N ARG A 110 3.61 32.39 -43.14
CA ARG A 110 4.05 31.14 -43.76
C ARG A 110 4.67 30.18 -42.75
N ALA A 111 5.51 30.69 -41.85
CA ALA A 111 6.12 29.89 -40.78
C ALA A 111 5.06 29.30 -39.84
N LEU A 112 4.04 30.08 -39.47
CA LEU A 112 2.95 29.63 -38.63
C LEU A 112 2.18 28.49 -39.32
N ASN A 113 1.84 28.62 -40.60
CA ASN A 113 1.21 27.55 -41.38
C ASN A 113 2.09 26.29 -41.50
N ALA A 114 3.39 26.46 -41.76
CA ALA A 114 4.34 25.36 -41.86
C ALA A 114 4.54 24.62 -40.52
N LEU A 115 4.55 25.36 -39.41
CA LEU A 115 4.70 24.80 -38.08
C LEU A 115 3.40 24.16 -37.56
N ASN A 116 2.22 24.69 -37.94
CA ASN A 116 0.94 24.05 -37.67
C ASN A 116 0.84 22.65 -38.30
N ALA A 117 1.54 22.39 -39.40
CA ALA A 117 1.65 21.06 -39.99
C ALA A 117 2.41 20.06 -39.09
N LEU A 118 3.20 20.54 -38.11
CA LEU A 118 3.82 19.69 -37.08
C LEU A 118 2.80 19.26 -36.00
N ILE A 119 1.64 19.92 -35.91
CA ILE A 119 0.51 19.48 -35.07
C ILE A 119 -0.22 18.35 -35.82
N ALA A 120 0.43 17.19 -35.95
CA ALA A 120 -0.20 16.02 -36.52
C ALA A 120 -0.78 15.15 -35.39
N PRO A 121 -2.11 15.05 -35.22
CA PRO A 121 -2.68 14.03 -34.37
C PRO A 121 -2.35 12.66 -34.98
N THR A 122 -1.49 11.89 -34.31
CA THR A 122 -1.18 10.53 -34.76
C THR A 122 -2.41 9.65 -34.49
N GLN A 123 -2.99 9.05 -35.53
CA GLN A 123 -4.03 8.03 -35.35
C GLN A 123 -3.35 6.76 -34.83
N THR A 124 -3.70 6.36 -33.61
CA THR A 124 -3.29 5.05 -33.07
C THR A 124 -4.46 4.08 -33.20
N ALA A 125 -4.17 2.77 -33.13
CA ALA A 125 -5.20 1.72 -33.20
C ALA A 125 -6.30 1.84 -32.12
N PHE A 126 -6.08 2.65 -31.08
CA PHE A 126 -7.00 2.85 -29.95
C PHE A 126 -7.57 4.28 -29.83
N GLY A 127 -7.36 5.14 -30.83
CA GLY A 127 -7.94 6.49 -30.87
C GLY A 127 -6.97 7.57 -31.37
N THR A 128 -7.47 8.81 -31.44
CA THR A 128 -6.69 10.00 -31.81
C THR A 128 -5.79 10.40 -30.65
N SER A 129 -4.46 10.46 -30.87
CA SER A 129 -3.55 11.05 -29.89
C SER A 129 -3.94 12.50 -29.64
N PRO A 130 -3.91 13.01 -28.38
CA PRO A 130 -4.09 14.43 -28.10
C PRO A 130 -3.11 15.27 -28.93
N ALA A 131 -3.48 16.52 -29.26
CA ALA A 131 -2.54 17.44 -29.89
C ALA A 131 -1.35 17.67 -28.94
N ASP A 132 -0.15 17.30 -29.38
CA ASP A 132 1.05 17.35 -28.55
C ASP A 132 1.67 18.75 -28.44
N LEU A 133 1.36 19.62 -29.40
CA LEU A 133 1.93 20.96 -29.52
C LEU A 133 0.82 22.02 -29.54
N ASP A 134 1.07 23.11 -28.84
CA ASP A 134 0.33 24.37 -28.92
C ASP A 134 1.21 25.41 -29.61
N ILE A 135 0.72 25.97 -30.71
CA ILE A 135 1.46 26.92 -31.55
C ILE A 135 0.67 28.21 -31.62
N GLY A 136 1.29 29.31 -31.21
CA GLY A 136 0.68 30.62 -31.23
C GLY A 136 1.67 31.72 -31.60
N GLU A 137 1.13 32.82 -32.11
CA GLU A 137 1.91 34.06 -32.33
C GLU A 137 1.65 35.03 -31.17
N GLN A 138 2.71 35.57 -30.57
CA GLN A 138 2.62 36.67 -29.60
C GLN A 138 3.76 37.67 -29.84
N ASN A 139 3.41 38.96 -29.94
CA ASN A 139 4.35 40.09 -30.02
C ASN A 139 5.45 39.93 -31.11
N GLY A 140 5.10 39.43 -32.29
CA GLY A 140 6.05 39.26 -33.40
C GLY A 140 6.98 38.04 -33.30
N THR A 141 6.68 37.12 -32.37
CA THR A 141 7.37 35.84 -32.23
C THR A 141 6.39 34.67 -32.32
N ILE A 142 6.83 33.54 -32.86
CA ILE A 142 6.06 32.30 -32.87
C ILE A 142 6.51 31.47 -31.67
N ARG A 143 5.56 31.11 -30.81
CA ARG A 143 5.75 30.26 -29.64
C ARG A 143 5.19 28.87 -29.93
N VAL A 144 6.04 27.86 -29.77
CA VAL A 144 5.68 26.44 -29.86
C VAL A 144 5.89 25.81 -28.48
N ALA A 145 4.83 25.34 -27.84
CA ALA A 145 4.87 24.75 -26.50
C ALA A 145 4.26 23.34 -26.51
N LEU A 146 4.65 22.49 -25.56
CA LEU A 146 4.02 21.19 -25.35
C LEU A 146 2.69 21.37 -24.62
N THR A 147 1.64 20.66 -25.05
CA THR A 147 0.37 20.66 -24.31
C THR A 147 0.47 19.77 -23.05
N GLN A 148 -0.33 20.07 -22.02
CA GLN A 148 -0.37 19.23 -20.82
C GLN A 148 -0.88 17.82 -21.13
N ALA A 149 -1.84 17.69 -22.05
CA ALA A 149 -2.38 16.39 -22.46
C ALA A 149 -1.33 15.54 -23.20
N GLY A 150 -0.55 16.15 -24.10
CA GLY A 150 0.53 15.47 -24.81
C GLY A 150 1.68 15.09 -23.88
N LEU A 151 2.04 15.95 -22.92
CA LEU A 151 3.05 15.62 -21.91
C LEU A 151 2.61 14.43 -21.04
N ASN A 152 1.37 14.42 -20.54
CA ASN A 152 0.85 13.31 -19.75
C ASN A 152 0.81 11.99 -20.55
N TYR A 153 0.45 12.05 -21.84
CA TYR A 153 0.49 10.89 -22.74
C TYR A 153 1.92 10.35 -22.90
N ARG A 154 2.90 11.24 -23.09
CA ARG A 154 4.33 10.86 -23.21
C ARG A 154 4.91 10.31 -21.92
N ILE A 155 4.57 10.89 -20.76
CA ILE A 155 4.95 10.34 -19.45
C ILE A 155 4.38 8.92 -19.30
N ASN A 156 3.10 8.72 -19.61
CA ASN A 156 2.48 7.40 -19.54
C ASN A 156 3.16 6.36 -20.45
N ASN A 157 3.50 6.76 -21.68
CA ASN A 157 4.24 5.90 -22.60
C ASN A 157 5.66 5.62 -22.09
N ALA A 158 6.36 6.62 -21.55
CA ALA A 158 7.69 6.45 -20.97
C ALA A 158 7.67 5.48 -19.80
N VAL A 159 6.65 5.54 -18.93
CA VAL A 159 6.43 4.56 -17.85
C VAL A 159 6.22 3.16 -18.43
N THR A 160 5.35 3.02 -19.43
CA THR A 160 5.03 1.71 -20.03
C THR A 160 6.26 1.07 -20.67
N GLN A 161 7.07 1.87 -21.38
CA GLN A 161 8.35 1.42 -21.95
C GLN A 161 9.36 1.08 -20.86
N SER A 162 9.49 1.91 -19.83
CA SER A 162 10.41 1.68 -18.71
C SER A 162 10.10 0.40 -17.96
N ILE A 163 8.82 0.02 -17.82
CA ILE A 163 8.44 -1.26 -17.21
C ILE A 163 9.04 -2.46 -17.95
N GLU A 164 9.03 -2.44 -19.28
CA GLU A 164 9.58 -3.54 -20.07
C GLU A 164 11.11 -3.58 -19.99
N ILE A 165 11.77 -2.41 -19.99
CA ILE A 165 13.21 -2.31 -19.78
C ILE A 165 13.60 -2.80 -18.38
N ILE A 166 12.87 -2.39 -17.34
CA ILE A 166 13.09 -2.85 -15.96
C ILE A 166 12.90 -4.37 -15.88
N ARG A 167 11.87 -4.92 -16.51
CA ARG A 167 11.66 -6.38 -16.57
C ARG A 167 12.87 -7.09 -17.17
N ASN A 168 13.34 -6.64 -18.33
CA ASN A 168 14.53 -7.18 -18.97
C ASN A 168 15.78 -7.06 -18.08
N ARG A 169 15.96 -5.95 -17.36
CA ARG A 169 17.08 -5.74 -16.43
C ARG A 169 17.02 -6.68 -15.23
N VAL A 170 15.85 -6.84 -14.65
CA VAL A 170 15.62 -7.73 -13.51
C VAL A 170 15.84 -9.19 -13.91
N ASP A 171 15.41 -9.59 -15.11
CA ASP A 171 15.64 -10.94 -15.64
C ASP A 171 17.14 -11.26 -15.76
N GLN A 172 18.00 -10.25 -16.03
CA GLN A 172 19.46 -10.45 -16.05
C GLN A 172 20.05 -10.73 -14.66
N VAL A 173 19.39 -10.26 -13.59
CA VAL A 173 19.83 -10.49 -12.20
C VAL A 173 19.42 -11.88 -11.72
N GLY A 174 18.50 -12.55 -12.43
CA GLY A 174 18.07 -13.91 -12.11
C GLY A 174 17.12 -14.00 -10.91
N VAL A 175 16.43 -12.90 -10.58
CA VAL A 175 15.43 -12.87 -9.50
C VAL A 175 14.21 -13.69 -9.92
N SER A 176 13.77 -14.59 -9.05
CA SER A 176 12.56 -15.39 -9.30
C SER A 176 11.32 -14.58 -8.93
N GLU A 177 10.36 -14.48 -9.84
CA GLU A 177 9.03 -13.86 -9.64
C GLU A 177 9.03 -12.34 -9.31
N PRO A 178 9.68 -11.47 -10.11
CA PRO A 178 9.63 -10.03 -9.89
C PRO A 178 8.22 -9.46 -10.17
N SER A 179 7.75 -8.59 -9.28
CA SER A 179 6.50 -7.86 -9.48
C SER A 179 6.82 -6.41 -9.86
N ILE A 180 6.55 -6.07 -11.12
CA ILE A 180 6.77 -4.73 -11.67
C ILE A 180 5.42 -4.19 -12.11
N GLN A 181 4.97 -3.11 -11.47
CA GLN A 181 3.64 -2.56 -11.67
C GLN A 181 3.68 -1.05 -11.79
N LYS A 182 2.81 -0.49 -12.62
CA LYS A 182 2.60 0.95 -12.69
C LYS A 182 1.83 1.45 -11.47
N ILE A 183 2.29 2.53 -10.85
CA ILE A 183 1.53 3.29 -9.84
C ILE A 183 1.19 4.65 -10.42
N GLY A 184 -0.08 5.04 -10.40
CA GLY A 184 -0.49 6.36 -10.89
C GLY A 184 -0.19 6.56 -12.38
N THR A 185 0.32 7.72 -12.76
CA THR A 185 0.61 8.09 -14.15
C THR A 185 2.10 8.04 -14.52
N ASP A 186 2.97 8.24 -13.54
CA ASP A 186 4.39 8.59 -13.67
C ASP A 186 5.33 7.70 -12.83
N ARG A 187 4.79 6.73 -12.07
CA ARG A 187 5.58 5.89 -11.15
C ARG A 187 5.54 4.41 -11.49
N ILE A 188 6.59 3.72 -11.08
CA ILE A 188 6.79 2.28 -11.25
C ILE A 188 7.15 1.68 -9.90
N MET A 189 6.33 0.74 -9.44
CA MET A 189 6.64 -0.13 -8.31
C MET A 189 7.47 -1.31 -8.82
N VAL A 190 8.56 -1.60 -8.13
CA VAL A 190 9.39 -2.78 -8.37
C VAL A 190 9.54 -3.55 -7.06
N GLN A 191 9.19 -4.83 -7.09
CA GLN A 191 9.24 -5.75 -5.96
C GLN A 191 10.06 -6.97 -6.34
N LEU A 192 11.16 -7.18 -5.64
CA LEU A 192 12.15 -8.22 -5.93
C LEU A 192 12.38 -9.08 -4.69
N PRO A 193 11.68 -10.23 -4.59
CA PRO A 193 11.87 -11.17 -3.48
C PRO A 193 13.30 -11.71 -3.43
N GLY A 194 13.85 -11.84 -2.23
CA GLY A 194 15.15 -12.49 -2.00
C GLY A 194 16.39 -11.69 -2.45
N LEU A 195 16.25 -10.42 -2.87
CA LEU A 195 17.36 -9.55 -3.21
C LEU A 195 17.59 -8.48 -2.13
N GLU A 196 18.75 -8.56 -1.47
CA GLU A 196 19.05 -7.81 -0.23
C GLU A 196 19.85 -6.52 -0.45
N ASP A 197 20.52 -6.36 -1.59
CA ASP A 197 21.34 -5.19 -1.87
C ASP A 197 20.59 -4.17 -2.76
N PRO A 198 19.93 -3.16 -2.15
CA PRO A 198 19.22 -2.14 -2.90
C PRO A 198 20.16 -1.23 -3.71
N ASN A 199 21.46 -1.17 -3.40
CA ASN A 199 22.38 -0.26 -4.09
C ASN A 199 22.68 -0.77 -5.50
N GLN A 200 22.96 -2.07 -5.61
CA GLN A 200 23.11 -2.72 -6.90
C GLN A 200 21.83 -2.56 -7.75
N LEU A 201 20.66 -2.68 -7.12
CA LEU A 201 19.37 -2.48 -7.77
C LEU A 201 19.13 -1.04 -8.22
N ARG A 202 19.43 -0.06 -7.36
CA ARG A 202 19.32 1.36 -7.68
C ARG A 202 20.19 1.70 -8.88
N GLN A 203 21.41 1.21 -8.90
CA GLN A 203 22.32 1.42 -10.02
C GLN A 203 21.78 0.74 -11.29
N LEU A 204 21.26 -0.49 -11.21
CA LEU A 204 20.72 -1.19 -12.37
C LEU A 204 19.42 -0.56 -12.89
N LEU A 205 18.52 -0.11 -12.01
CA LEU A 205 17.18 0.34 -12.39
C LEU A 205 17.07 1.85 -12.60
N GLY A 206 17.91 2.65 -11.93
CA GLY A 206 17.90 4.12 -12.03
C GLY A 206 18.72 4.67 -13.20
N THR A 207 19.75 3.96 -13.69
CA THR A 207 20.59 4.46 -14.79
C THR A 207 19.86 4.40 -16.13
N THR A 208 19.92 5.45 -16.94
CA THR A 208 19.32 5.44 -18.28
C THR A 208 20.00 4.43 -19.19
N ALA A 209 21.32 4.30 -19.12
CA ALA A 209 22.13 3.46 -19.98
C ALA A 209 21.95 3.79 -21.48
N LYS A 210 21.77 5.07 -21.80
CA LYS A 210 21.64 5.55 -23.17
C LYS A 210 23.00 5.53 -23.85
N MET A 211 23.21 4.54 -24.71
CA MET A 211 24.41 4.40 -25.52
C MET A 211 24.23 5.08 -26.88
N THR A 212 25.12 6.00 -27.22
CA THR A 212 25.16 6.66 -28.52
C THR A 212 26.58 6.64 -29.07
N PHE A 213 26.68 6.61 -30.40
CA PHE A 213 27.97 6.65 -31.07
C PHE A 213 28.11 7.97 -31.82
N HIS A 214 29.26 8.61 -31.68
CA HIS A 214 29.54 9.93 -32.24
C HIS A 214 30.88 9.93 -32.96
N LEU A 215 30.95 10.68 -34.07
CA LEU A 215 32.23 10.99 -34.69
C LEU A 215 32.99 12.01 -33.83
N VAL A 216 34.32 11.88 -33.79
CA VAL A 216 35.19 12.81 -33.06
C VAL A 216 35.82 13.78 -34.06
N PRO A 217 35.61 15.11 -33.92
CA PRO A 217 36.27 16.09 -34.75
C PRO A 217 37.78 16.13 -34.46
N THR A 218 38.57 16.42 -35.49
CA THR A 218 40.03 16.58 -35.36
C THR A 218 40.38 18.05 -35.14
N ASN A 219 41.37 18.32 -34.30
CA ASN A 219 41.93 19.66 -34.05
C ASN A 219 40.91 20.72 -33.59
N VAL A 220 40.07 20.41 -32.60
CA VAL A 220 39.12 21.35 -32.00
C VAL A 220 39.68 21.98 -30.73
N ASP A 221 39.53 23.29 -30.59
CA ASP A 221 39.76 23.97 -29.31
C ASP A 221 38.63 23.60 -28.33
N MET A 222 38.98 22.86 -27.29
CA MET A 222 38.04 22.41 -26.25
C MET A 222 37.45 23.54 -25.41
N ASN A 223 38.11 24.70 -25.35
CA ASN A 223 37.62 25.82 -24.55
C ASN A 223 36.59 26.66 -25.32
N ASN A 224 36.57 26.57 -26.65
CA ASN A 224 35.61 27.27 -27.50
C ASN A 224 35.20 26.38 -28.69
N PRO A 225 34.39 25.34 -28.45
CA PRO A 225 34.01 24.41 -29.49
C PRO A 225 33.15 25.09 -30.58
N PRO A 226 33.34 24.73 -31.86
CA PRO A 226 32.51 25.24 -32.95
C PRO A 226 31.06 24.74 -32.82
N ALA A 227 30.12 25.43 -33.48
CA ALA A 227 28.70 25.06 -33.43
C ALA A 227 28.48 23.61 -33.92
N GLY A 228 27.73 22.82 -33.16
CA GLY A 228 27.49 21.40 -33.45
C GLY A 228 28.52 20.43 -32.87
N VAL A 229 29.43 20.92 -32.03
CA VAL A 229 30.40 20.10 -31.28
C VAL A 229 30.24 20.35 -29.79
N SER A 230 30.06 19.27 -29.02
CA SER A 230 30.01 19.30 -27.56
C SER A 230 31.29 18.72 -26.96
N VAL A 231 31.71 19.27 -25.82
CA VAL A 231 32.83 18.72 -25.04
C VAL A 231 32.26 17.93 -23.88
N VAL A 232 32.58 16.65 -23.84
CA VAL A 232 32.01 15.67 -22.91
C VAL A 232 33.15 15.04 -22.09
N SER A 233 32.91 14.75 -20.81
CA SER A 233 33.91 14.10 -19.96
C SER A 233 34.03 12.59 -20.22
N GLY A 234 35.18 12.02 -19.85
CA GLY A 234 35.38 10.58 -19.83
C GLY A 234 34.53 9.89 -18.77
N TYR A 235 34.20 8.62 -18.99
CA TYR A 235 33.41 7.83 -18.04
C TYR A 235 34.20 7.51 -16.77
N SER A 236 35.44 7.02 -16.91
CA SER A 236 36.30 6.62 -15.78
C SER A 236 37.05 7.80 -15.14
N ASP A 237 37.24 8.91 -15.87
CA ASP A 237 37.98 10.08 -15.42
C ASP A 237 37.31 11.36 -15.93
N ASP A 238 36.68 12.12 -15.03
CA ASP A 238 35.99 13.37 -15.35
C ASP A 238 36.97 14.49 -15.78
N THR A 239 38.27 14.32 -15.56
CA THR A 239 39.29 15.26 -16.04
C THR A 239 39.62 15.06 -17.52
N GLN A 240 39.40 13.86 -18.05
CA GLN A 240 39.50 13.61 -19.49
C GLN A 240 38.31 14.23 -20.20
N ARG A 241 38.59 14.97 -21.27
CA ARG A 241 37.55 15.61 -22.10
C ARG A 241 37.69 15.13 -23.53
N TYR A 242 36.55 14.97 -24.19
CA TYR A 242 36.45 14.56 -25.58
C TYR A 242 35.54 15.54 -26.31
N ALA A 243 35.98 16.04 -27.46
CA ALA A 243 35.09 16.75 -28.37
C ALA A 243 34.32 15.70 -29.19
N ILE A 244 33.00 15.82 -29.30
CA ILE A 244 32.14 14.95 -30.11
C ILE A 244 31.20 15.79 -30.95
N TYR A 245 30.86 15.34 -32.16
CA TYR A 245 29.77 15.95 -32.92
C TYR A 245 28.43 15.68 -32.21
N ASP A 246 27.56 16.69 -32.16
CA ASP A 246 26.24 16.59 -31.50
C ASP A 246 25.31 15.58 -32.19
N ASP A 247 25.51 15.36 -33.49
CA ASP A 247 24.76 14.40 -34.28
C ASP A 247 25.11 12.97 -33.86
N VAL A 248 24.09 12.20 -33.48
CA VAL A 248 24.22 10.77 -33.15
C VAL A 248 24.40 10.00 -34.47
N ALA A 249 25.58 9.41 -34.65
CA ALA A 249 25.90 8.65 -35.86
C ALA A 249 25.25 7.26 -35.86
N LEU A 250 25.19 6.61 -34.68
CA LEU A 250 24.50 5.35 -34.47
C LEU A 250 23.88 5.34 -33.06
N ASP A 251 22.66 4.81 -32.95
CA ASP A 251 21.91 4.72 -31.70
C ASP A 251 22.04 3.30 -31.10
N GLY A 252 22.24 3.21 -29.79
CA GLY A 252 22.32 1.95 -29.04
C GLY A 252 21.06 1.10 -29.08
N SER A 253 19.91 1.65 -29.47
CA SER A 253 18.68 0.88 -29.74
C SER A 253 18.85 -0.20 -30.83
N THR A 254 19.89 -0.11 -31.65
CA THR A 254 20.25 -1.13 -32.66
C THR A 254 21.11 -2.27 -32.11
N LEU A 255 21.41 -2.31 -30.81
CA LEU A 255 22.13 -3.40 -30.16
C LEU A 255 21.25 -4.64 -30.04
N GLU A 256 21.72 -5.75 -30.61
CA GLU A 256 21.08 -7.07 -30.48
C GLU A 256 21.60 -7.81 -29.25
N THR A 257 22.92 -7.76 -29.02
CA THR A 257 23.54 -8.40 -27.84
C THR A 257 24.72 -7.58 -27.32
N ALA A 258 24.92 -7.66 -26.00
CA ALA A 258 26.12 -7.18 -25.32
C ALA A 258 26.53 -8.20 -24.26
N ALA A 259 27.82 -8.52 -24.16
CA ALA A 259 28.34 -9.49 -23.20
C ALA A 259 29.72 -9.08 -22.70
N GLN A 260 29.98 -9.33 -21.42
CA GLN A 260 31.33 -9.26 -20.88
C GLN A 260 32.15 -10.43 -21.42
N SER A 261 33.37 -10.13 -21.84
CA SER A 261 34.37 -11.09 -22.30
C SER A 261 35.75 -10.66 -21.82
N PHE A 262 36.77 -11.47 -22.08
CA PHE A 262 38.16 -11.13 -21.83
C PHE A 262 38.90 -10.94 -23.14
N ASN A 263 39.79 -9.97 -23.18
CA ASN A 263 40.58 -9.70 -24.39
C ASN A 263 41.42 -10.95 -24.74
N PRO A 264 41.26 -11.53 -25.95
CA PRO A 264 42.04 -12.70 -26.37
C PRO A 264 43.56 -12.46 -26.41
N GLN A 265 43.98 -11.21 -26.59
CA GLN A 265 45.39 -10.83 -26.67
C GLN A 265 46.01 -10.58 -25.29
N ASN A 266 45.20 -10.20 -24.29
CA ASN A 266 45.61 -9.97 -22.91
C ASN A 266 44.59 -10.64 -21.96
N PRO A 267 44.75 -11.95 -21.69
CA PRO A 267 43.85 -12.69 -20.81
C PRO A 267 43.98 -12.16 -19.38
N GLY A 268 43.04 -11.28 -19.02
CA GLY A 268 43.04 -10.52 -17.76
C GLY A 268 42.35 -9.16 -17.89
N GLN A 269 42.31 -8.58 -19.10
CA GLN A 269 41.59 -7.34 -19.36
C GLN A 269 40.12 -7.62 -19.71
N PRO A 270 39.13 -7.16 -18.91
CA PRO A 270 37.72 -7.29 -19.24
C PRO A 270 37.37 -6.35 -20.41
N ILE A 271 36.57 -6.85 -21.34
CA ILE A 271 36.04 -6.09 -22.48
C ILE A 271 34.53 -6.35 -22.60
N ILE A 272 33.83 -5.45 -23.28
CA ILE A 272 32.41 -5.63 -23.59
C ILE A 272 32.29 -5.86 -25.09
N THR A 273 31.89 -7.07 -25.49
CA THR A 273 31.59 -7.38 -26.89
C THR A 273 30.14 -7.09 -27.18
N PHE A 274 29.85 -6.49 -28.33
CA PHE A 274 28.49 -6.21 -28.76
C PHE A 274 28.25 -6.60 -30.21
N LYS A 275 26.99 -6.86 -30.53
CA LYS A 275 26.50 -7.13 -31.88
C LYS A 275 25.29 -6.26 -32.18
N LEU A 276 25.30 -5.63 -33.34
CA LEU A 276 24.19 -4.83 -33.85
C LEU A 276 23.22 -5.71 -34.63
N ASP A 277 21.97 -5.27 -34.70
CA ASP A 277 20.95 -5.86 -35.55
C ASP A 277 21.25 -5.64 -37.05
N GLN A 278 20.38 -6.12 -37.93
CA GLN A 278 20.58 -6.01 -39.37
C GLN A 278 20.60 -4.55 -39.87
N VAL A 279 19.87 -3.64 -39.22
CA VAL A 279 19.78 -2.23 -39.61
C VAL A 279 21.03 -1.48 -39.13
N GLY A 280 21.37 -1.61 -37.85
CA GLY A 280 22.56 -1.06 -37.24
C GLY A 280 23.84 -1.56 -37.91
N SER A 281 23.91 -2.84 -38.28
CA SER A 281 25.05 -3.40 -39.01
C SER A 281 25.30 -2.70 -40.35
N ARG A 282 24.23 -2.35 -41.10
CA ARG A 282 24.36 -1.65 -42.38
C ARG A 282 24.81 -0.21 -42.17
N ILE A 283 24.17 0.51 -41.25
CA ILE A 283 24.53 1.89 -40.90
C ILE A 283 25.99 1.95 -40.43
N PHE A 284 26.40 1.03 -39.57
CA PHE A 284 27.75 0.97 -39.05
C PHE A 284 28.78 0.59 -40.12
N ALA A 285 28.43 -0.28 -41.07
CA ALA A 285 29.26 -0.59 -42.23
C ALA A 285 29.50 0.64 -43.12
N ASP A 286 28.49 1.48 -43.32
CA ASP A 286 28.60 2.68 -44.12
C ASP A 286 29.43 3.76 -43.42
N ILE A 287 29.14 4.04 -42.14
CA ILE A 287 29.91 4.99 -41.32
C ILE A 287 31.37 4.58 -41.21
N SER A 288 31.65 3.29 -40.97
CA SER A 288 33.02 2.79 -40.84
C SER A 288 33.79 2.85 -42.17
N ARG A 289 33.12 2.69 -43.32
CA ARG A 289 33.74 2.85 -44.64
C ARG A 289 34.17 4.28 -44.93
N GLU A 290 33.38 5.26 -44.50
CA GLU A 290 33.63 6.68 -44.77
C GLU A 290 34.61 7.33 -43.77
N ASN A 291 34.85 6.70 -42.62
CA ASN A 291 35.59 7.29 -41.50
C ASN A 291 36.79 6.46 -41.03
N ILE A 292 37.40 5.65 -41.91
CA ILE A 292 38.65 4.92 -41.59
C ILE A 292 39.75 5.89 -41.15
N GLY A 293 40.44 5.55 -40.07
CA GLY A 293 41.53 6.35 -39.48
C GLY A 293 41.04 7.49 -38.57
N ARG A 294 39.72 7.65 -38.38
CA ARG A 294 39.15 8.66 -37.48
C ARG A 294 38.70 8.04 -36.15
N PRO A 295 38.77 8.77 -35.02
CA PRO A 295 38.22 8.30 -33.75
C PRO A 295 36.69 8.29 -33.78
N PHE A 296 36.11 7.27 -33.17
CA PHE A 296 34.68 7.05 -33.07
C PHE A 296 34.32 6.86 -31.60
N ALA A 297 33.69 7.87 -31.01
CA ALA A 297 33.37 7.90 -29.60
C ALA A 297 32.13 7.05 -29.30
N ILE A 298 32.25 6.23 -28.26
CA ILE A 298 31.16 5.48 -27.65
C ILE A 298 30.79 6.22 -26.37
N VAL A 299 29.57 6.75 -26.34
CA VAL A 299 29.07 7.59 -25.25
C VAL A 299 27.97 6.83 -24.50
N LEU A 300 28.04 6.82 -23.18
CA LEU A 300 27.01 6.28 -22.30
C LEU A 300 26.57 7.38 -21.34
N ASP A 301 25.27 7.72 -21.35
CA ASP A 301 24.69 8.73 -20.46
C ASP A 301 25.44 10.07 -20.46
N ASN A 302 25.83 10.53 -21.66
CA ASN A 302 26.59 11.77 -21.88
C ASN A 302 27.98 11.78 -21.21
N LYS A 303 28.61 10.60 -21.06
CA LYS A 303 30.04 10.44 -20.78
C LYS A 303 30.69 9.52 -21.81
N VAL A 304 31.89 9.85 -22.26
CA VAL A 304 32.61 9.02 -23.24
C VAL A 304 33.19 7.81 -22.53
N LEU A 305 32.68 6.62 -22.84
CA LEU A 305 33.27 5.36 -22.39
C LEU A 305 34.66 5.19 -22.99
N THR A 306 34.72 5.26 -24.33
CA THR A 306 35.95 5.03 -25.10
C THR A 306 35.85 5.75 -26.44
N ALA A 307 36.98 6.14 -27.04
CA ALA A 307 37.01 6.74 -28.38
C ALA A 307 38.04 6.02 -29.29
N PRO A 308 37.81 4.74 -29.64
CA PRO A 308 38.72 3.98 -30.49
C PRO A 308 38.79 4.56 -31.91
N VAL A 309 39.93 4.35 -32.57
CA VAL A 309 40.11 4.69 -33.99
C VAL A 309 39.57 3.56 -34.87
N LEU A 310 38.78 3.91 -35.88
CA LEU A 310 38.27 2.94 -36.86
C LEU A 310 39.41 2.46 -37.78
N GLN A 311 39.81 1.20 -37.64
CA GLN A 311 40.94 0.64 -38.40
C GLN A 311 40.53 -0.03 -39.72
N SER A 312 39.31 -0.57 -39.78
CA SER A 312 38.77 -1.28 -40.93
C SER A 312 37.25 -1.12 -41.00
N VAL A 313 36.66 -1.45 -42.14
CA VAL A 313 35.21 -1.52 -42.30
C VAL A 313 34.65 -2.63 -41.40
N ILE A 314 33.51 -2.38 -40.75
CA ILE A 314 32.83 -3.34 -39.87
C ILE A 314 31.50 -3.76 -40.53
N PRO A 315 31.52 -4.74 -41.46
CA PRO A 315 30.34 -5.09 -42.25
C PRO A 315 29.28 -5.91 -41.48
N ASN A 316 29.69 -6.60 -40.41
CA ASN A 316 28.86 -7.56 -39.69
C ASN A 316 28.33 -7.03 -38.35
N GLY A 317 28.50 -5.74 -38.06
CA GLY A 317 27.98 -5.09 -36.84
C GLY A 317 28.55 -5.61 -35.52
N ASN A 318 29.65 -6.36 -35.52
CA ASN A 318 30.32 -6.81 -34.30
C ASN A 318 31.36 -5.80 -33.86
N GLY A 319 31.36 -5.44 -32.58
CA GLY A 319 32.33 -4.53 -31.99
C GLY A 319 32.75 -4.93 -30.59
N GLN A 320 33.81 -4.29 -30.10
CA GLN A 320 34.29 -4.46 -28.74
C GLN A 320 34.58 -3.10 -28.11
N ILE A 321 34.19 -2.93 -26.86
CA ILE A 321 34.46 -1.75 -26.04
C ILE A 321 35.61 -2.12 -25.11
N THR A 322 36.74 -1.42 -25.26
CA THR A 322 37.98 -1.65 -24.52
C THR A 322 38.26 -0.46 -23.62
N GLY A 323 38.45 -0.68 -22.32
CA GLY A 323 38.78 0.37 -21.37
C GLY A 323 39.40 -0.22 -20.11
N ASP A 324 39.60 0.62 -19.10
CA ASP A 324 40.10 0.23 -17.78
C ASP A 324 38.94 -0.22 -16.87
N PHE A 325 38.14 -1.17 -17.35
CA PHE A 325 37.01 -1.71 -16.60
C PHE A 325 37.46 -2.80 -15.63
N ASP A 326 36.78 -2.91 -14.49
CA ASP A 326 36.81 -4.14 -13.70
C ASP A 326 35.80 -5.18 -14.24
N ALA A 327 35.92 -6.44 -13.83
CA ALA A 327 35.04 -7.52 -14.33
C ALA A 327 33.56 -7.33 -13.92
N LYS A 328 33.30 -6.76 -12.74
CA LYS A 328 31.95 -6.50 -12.22
C LYS A 328 31.30 -5.32 -12.95
N GLU A 329 32.06 -4.27 -13.19
CA GLU A 329 31.70 -3.08 -13.95
C GLU A 329 31.40 -3.44 -15.40
N ALA A 330 32.29 -4.18 -16.08
CA ALA A 330 32.07 -4.64 -17.45
C ALA A 330 30.81 -5.52 -17.57
N SER A 331 30.56 -6.39 -16.58
CA SER A 331 29.34 -7.20 -16.53
C SER A 331 28.08 -6.34 -16.32
N THR A 332 28.16 -5.33 -15.44
CA THR A 332 27.07 -4.39 -15.16
C THR A 332 26.71 -3.57 -16.40
N ILE A 333 27.72 -2.97 -17.07
CA ILE A 333 27.51 -2.21 -18.30
C ILE A 333 26.97 -3.14 -19.40
N ALA A 334 27.52 -4.34 -19.58
CA ALA A 334 27.01 -5.29 -20.57
C ALA A 334 25.54 -5.68 -20.33
N ALA A 335 25.15 -5.88 -19.06
CA ALA A 335 23.76 -6.16 -18.69
C ALA A 335 22.84 -4.96 -18.97
N LEU A 336 23.27 -3.75 -18.64
CA LEU A 336 22.54 -2.51 -18.94
C LEU A 336 22.33 -2.30 -20.44
N LEU A 337 23.37 -2.51 -21.25
CA LEU A 337 23.31 -2.38 -22.71
C LEU A 337 22.38 -3.43 -23.34
N ARG A 338 22.40 -4.67 -22.84
CA ARG A 338 21.54 -5.76 -23.33
C ARG A 338 20.07 -5.53 -23.02
N ALA A 339 19.77 -4.95 -21.86
CA ALA A 339 18.40 -4.70 -21.42
C ALA A 339 17.76 -3.48 -22.09
N GLY A 340 18.58 -2.59 -22.66
CA GLY A 340 18.15 -1.40 -23.38
C GLY A 340 18.15 -0.13 -22.52
N ALA A 341 18.10 1.01 -23.21
CA ALA A 341 18.09 2.33 -22.59
C ALA A 341 16.69 2.70 -22.08
N LEU A 342 16.62 3.33 -20.91
CA LEU A 342 15.38 3.93 -20.44
C LEU A 342 15.05 5.17 -21.30
N PRO A 343 13.77 5.43 -21.59
CA PRO A 343 13.35 6.60 -22.35
C PRO A 343 13.66 7.92 -21.61
N THR A 344 13.80 7.88 -20.29
CA THR A 344 14.03 9.02 -19.40
C THR A 344 14.58 8.50 -18.06
N PRO A 345 15.38 9.28 -17.31
CA PRO A 345 15.89 8.83 -16.02
C PRO A 345 14.77 8.60 -15.01
N LEU A 346 15.02 7.66 -14.10
CA LEU A 346 14.12 7.30 -13.03
C LEU A 346 14.76 7.67 -11.69
N THR A 347 14.02 8.37 -10.83
CA THR A 347 14.44 8.67 -9.46
C THR A 347 13.80 7.68 -8.50
N VAL A 348 14.57 7.16 -7.54
CA VAL A 348 14.00 6.33 -6.47
C VAL A 348 13.36 7.28 -5.46
N ILE A 349 12.04 7.22 -5.29
CA ILE A 349 11.32 8.09 -4.35
C ILE A 349 10.95 7.39 -3.03
N GLU A 350 10.96 6.05 -3.04
CA GLU A 350 10.72 5.20 -1.88
C GLU A 350 11.52 3.91 -2.04
N GLU A 351 12.16 3.46 -0.96
CA GLU A 351 12.94 2.23 -0.90
C GLU A 351 12.58 1.50 0.41
N ARG A 352 12.28 0.20 0.33
CA ARG A 352 12.15 -0.66 1.51
C ARG A 352 12.84 -1.97 1.24
N THR A 353 13.79 -2.36 2.08
CA THR A 353 14.48 -3.64 2.01
C THR A 353 14.28 -4.39 3.31
N VAL A 354 13.90 -5.66 3.21
CA VAL A 354 13.66 -6.54 4.36
C VAL A 354 14.61 -7.73 4.24
N GLY A 355 15.34 -8.03 5.32
CA GLY A 355 16.21 -9.20 5.40
C GLY A 355 15.39 -10.50 5.47
N PRO A 356 15.91 -11.62 4.92
CA PRO A 356 15.19 -12.90 4.89
C PRO A 356 14.94 -13.51 6.27
N GLU A 357 15.82 -13.26 7.25
CA GLU A 357 15.65 -13.75 8.63
C GLU A 357 14.42 -13.14 9.31
N LEU A 358 14.22 -11.82 9.14
CA LEU A 358 13.09 -11.10 9.70
C LEU A 358 11.75 -11.65 9.15
N GLY A 359 11.68 -11.89 7.83
CA GLY A 359 10.49 -12.43 7.18
C GLY A 359 10.12 -13.83 7.68
N ALA A 360 11.07 -14.75 7.74
CA ALA A 360 10.84 -16.12 8.18
C ALA A 360 10.40 -16.20 9.65
N ASP A 361 11.01 -15.41 10.53
CA ASP A 361 10.63 -15.36 11.94
C ASP A 361 9.28 -14.69 12.14
N ALA A 362 8.97 -13.66 11.35
CA ALA A 362 7.67 -13.03 11.38
C ALA A 362 6.53 -13.97 10.93
N ILE A 363 6.76 -14.85 9.93
CA ILE A 363 5.80 -15.91 9.57
C ILE A 363 5.59 -16.86 10.75
N LYS A 364 6.66 -17.33 11.40
CA LYS A 364 6.55 -18.27 12.54
C LYS A 364 5.77 -17.63 13.70
N MET A 365 6.10 -16.39 14.06
CA MET A 365 5.41 -15.66 15.14
C MET A 365 3.95 -15.37 14.77
N GLY A 366 3.69 -14.97 13.51
CA GLY A 366 2.33 -14.78 12.99
C GLY A 366 1.49 -16.06 13.05
N LEU A 367 2.06 -17.20 12.65
CA LEU A 367 1.39 -18.51 12.73
C LEU A 367 1.16 -18.95 14.18
N PHE A 368 2.17 -18.82 15.04
CA PHE A 368 2.07 -19.17 16.45
C PHE A 368 0.98 -18.36 17.15
N THR A 369 1.02 -17.03 17.01
CA THR A 369 0.04 -16.13 17.61
C THR A 369 -1.35 -16.32 17.02
N GLY A 370 -1.46 -16.62 15.72
CA GLY A 370 -2.73 -16.93 15.06
C GLY A 370 -3.36 -18.24 15.52
N ILE A 371 -2.59 -19.34 15.61
CA ILE A 371 -3.08 -20.62 16.12
C ILE A 371 -3.47 -20.49 17.60
N PHE A 372 -2.64 -19.82 18.40
CA PHE A 372 -2.93 -19.62 19.82
C PHE A 372 -4.19 -18.74 20.01
N GLY A 373 -4.34 -17.67 19.23
CA GLY A 373 -5.53 -16.83 19.21
C GLY A 373 -6.79 -17.60 18.78
N PHE A 374 -6.70 -18.41 17.72
CA PHE A 374 -7.78 -19.31 17.29
C PHE A 374 -8.19 -20.27 18.42
N ALA A 375 -7.22 -20.90 19.08
CA ALA A 375 -7.47 -21.84 20.17
C ALA A 375 -8.14 -21.15 21.36
N LEU A 376 -7.69 -19.95 21.75
CA LEU A 376 -8.33 -19.17 22.81
C LEU A 376 -9.77 -18.82 22.48
N VAL A 377 -10.05 -18.40 21.25
CA VAL A 377 -11.42 -18.10 20.78
C VAL A 377 -12.29 -19.35 20.77
N ALA A 378 -11.80 -20.46 20.22
CA ALA A 378 -12.54 -21.72 20.15
C ALA A 378 -12.87 -22.26 21.55
N VAL A 379 -11.89 -22.26 22.46
CA VAL A 379 -12.09 -22.65 23.86
C VAL A 379 -13.12 -21.75 24.53
N PHE A 380 -13.04 -20.44 24.31
CA PHE A 380 -14.00 -19.49 24.86
C PHE A 380 -15.43 -19.75 24.36
N ILE A 381 -15.61 -19.97 23.06
CA ILE A 381 -16.92 -20.27 22.45
C ILE A 381 -17.49 -21.60 22.91
N PHE A 382 -16.64 -22.62 23.02
CA PHE A 382 -17.03 -23.89 23.61
C PHE A 382 -17.55 -23.72 25.05
N PHE A 383 -16.88 -22.91 25.89
CA PHE A 383 -17.36 -22.66 27.25
C PHE A 383 -18.69 -21.87 27.29
N LEU A 384 -18.93 -20.96 26.34
CA LEU A 384 -20.15 -20.16 26.29
C LEU A 384 -21.39 -20.91 25.75
N TYR A 385 -21.20 -21.86 24.83
CA TYR A 385 -22.29 -22.49 24.08
C TYR A 385 -22.28 -24.03 24.10
N GLY A 386 -21.29 -24.65 24.75
CA GLY A 386 -21.14 -26.10 24.85
C GLY A 386 -20.99 -26.75 23.47
N LEU A 387 -21.71 -27.87 23.26
CA LEU A 387 -21.71 -28.60 21.98
C LEU A 387 -22.21 -27.76 20.79
N TRP A 388 -23.05 -26.74 21.03
CA TRP A 388 -23.48 -25.82 19.97
C TRP A 388 -22.37 -24.83 19.59
N GLY A 389 -21.46 -24.54 20.52
CA GLY A 389 -20.25 -23.76 20.26
C GLY A 389 -19.31 -24.45 19.28
N LEU A 390 -19.20 -25.79 19.35
CA LEU A 390 -18.36 -26.56 18.43
C LEU A 390 -18.78 -26.39 16.96
N ILE A 391 -20.06 -26.15 16.68
CA ILE A 391 -20.54 -25.86 15.31
C ILE A 391 -20.01 -24.49 14.84
N ALA A 392 -19.95 -23.50 15.74
CA ALA A 392 -19.36 -22.20 15.45
C ALA A 392 -17.83 -22.32 15.25
N ASP A 393 -17.15 -23.17 16.02
CA ASP A 393 -15.71 -23.42 15.84
C ASP A 393 -15.41 -24.10 14.50
N ILE A 394 -16.28 -25.02 14.05
CA ILE A 394 -16.19 -25.62 12.70
C ILE A 394 -16.37 -24.55 11.62
N ALA A 395 -17.33 -23.63 11.80
CA ALA A 395 -17.53 -22.52 10.86
C ALA A 395 -16.34 -21.56 10.83
N LEU A 396 -15.73 -21.28 12.00
CA LEU A 396 -14.51 -20.48 12.13
C LEU A 396 -13.31 -21.15 11.44
N ALA A 397 -13.18 -22.47 11.56
CA ALA A 397 -12.17 -23.23 10.82
C ALA A 397 -12.37 -23.13 9.30
N PHE A 398 -13.62 -23.31 8.83
CA PHE A 398 -13.92 -23.12 7.40
C PHE A 398 -13.71 -21.68 6.95
N HIS A 399 -14.00 -20.69 7.78
CA HIS A 399 -13.73 -19.29 7.51
C HIS A 399 -12.24 -19.04 7.24
N THR A 400 -11.38 -19.56 8.12
CA THR A 400 -9.92 -19.42 7.97
C THR A 400 -9.41 -20.13 6.71
N ILE A 401 -9.86 -21.38 6.49
CA ILE A 401 -9.47 -22.19 5.31
C ILE A 401 -9.92 -21.52 4.01
N LEU A 402 -11.17 -21.06 3.94
CA LEU A 402 -11.71 -20.40 2.75
C LEU A 402 -11.02 -19.06 2.50
N THR A 403 -10.64 -18.33 3.54
CA THR A 403 -9.88 -17.07 3.40
C THR A 403 -8.52 -17.34 2.73
N LEU A 404 -7.79 -18.35 3.20
CA LEU A 404 -6.52 -18.77 2.58
C LEU A 404 -6.72 -19.27 1.14
N ALA A 405 -7.79 -20.04 0.89
CA ALA A 405 -8.09 -20.55 -0.44
C ALA A 405 -8.34 -19.40 -1.45
N VAL A 406 -9.12 -18.40 -1.07
CA VAL A 406 -9.42 -17.26 -1.95
C VAL A 406 -8.20 -16.37 -2.15
N LEU A 407 -7.36 -16.17 -1.13
CA LEU A 407 -6.09 -15.46 -1.29
C LEU A 407 -5.18 -16.14 -2.32
N GLY A 408 -5.05 -17.47 -2.24
CA GLY A 408 -4.30 -18.28 -3.21
C GLY A 408 -4.88 -18.15 -4.63
N LEU A 409 -6.21 -18.22 -4.79
CA LEU A 409 -6.85 -18.07 -6.11
C LEU A 409 -6.65 -16.68 -6.73
N LEU A 410 -6.60 -15.64 -5.91
CA LEU A 410 -6.43 -14.27 -6.39
C LEU A 410 -4.96 -13.89 -6.60
N ASN A 411 -4.01 -14.79 -6.27
CA ASN A 411 -2.58 -14.49 -6.18
C ASN A 411 -2.30 -13.23 -5.34
N ALA A 412 -3.15 -12.98 -4.33
CA ALA A 412 -3.03 -11.82 -3.47
C ALA A 412 -1.91 -12.04 -2.46
N ALA A 413 -0.90 -11.18 -2.48
CA ALA A 413 0.24 -11.26 -1.58
C ALA A 413 -0.19 -11.12 -0.11
N LEU A 414 0.12 -12.13 0.70
CA LEU A 414 -0.07 -12.12 2.15
C LEU A 414 1.09 -11.35 2.78
N THR A 415 0.76 -10.21 3.37
CA THR A 415 1.69 -9.34 4.08
C THR A 415 1.62 -9.61 5.58
N LEU A 416 2.55 -9.07 6.35
CA LEU A 416 2.54 -9.19 7.81
C LEU A 416 1.31 -8.50 8.43
N PRO A 417 0.93 -7.26 8.04
CA PRO A 417 -0.38 -6.73 8.37
C PRO A 417 -1.54 -7.62 7.86
N GLY A 418 -1.40 -8.28 6.70
CA GLY A 418 -2.35 -9.27 6.21
C GLY A 418 -2.59 -10.44 7.19
N ILE A 419 -1.53 -10.97 7.80
CA ILE A 419 -1.67 -11.99 8.86
C ILE A 419 -2.45 -11.43 10.04
N ALA A 420 -2.17 -10.20 10.48
CA ALA A 420 -2.93 -9.55 11.53
C ALA A 420 -4.41 -9.37 11.16
N GLY A 421 -4.72 -9.13 9.89
CA GLY A 421 -6.08 -9.10 9.34
C GLY A 421 -6.80 -10.45 9.43
N ILE A 422 -6.12 -11.55 9.12
CA ILE A 422 -6.67 -12.90 9.30
C ILE A 422 -6.97 -13.16 10.78
N ILE A 423 -6.05 -12.84 11.68
CA ILE A 423 -6.21 -13.04 13.13
C ILE A 423 -7.34 -12.19 13.70
N LEU A 424 -7.41 -10.91 13.32
CA LEU A 424 -8.52 -10.06 13.70
C LEU A 424 -9.85 -10.57 13.13
N GLY A 425 -9.82 -11.07 11.89
CA GLY A 425 -10.95 -11.71 11.22
C GLY A 425 -11.50 -12.91 12.00
N ILE A 426 -10.65 -13.73 12.61
CA ILE A 426 -11.08 -14.84 13.49
C ILE A 426 -11.92 -14.30 14.65
N GLY A 427 -11.47 -13.22 15.30
CA GLY A 427 -12.19 -12.60 16.40
C GLY A 427 -13.56 -12.04 16.02
N ILE A 428 -13.62 -11.35 14.87
CA ILE A 428 -14.83 -10.71 14.34
C ILE A 428 -15.82 -11.74 13.76
N ALA A 429 -15.34 -12.80 13.09
CA ALA A 429 -16.19 -13.82 12.46
C ALA A 429 -17.12 -14.50 13.48
N VAL A 430 -16.69 -14.61 14.73
CA VAL A 430 -17.49 -15.27 15.77
C VAL A 430 -18.68 -14.43 16.25
N ASP A 431 -18.72 -13.10 16.02
CA ASP A 431 -19.81 -12.22 16.47
C ASP A 431 -21.18 -12.65 15.91
N ALA A 432 -21.25 -12.98 14.62
CA ALA A 432 -22.49 -13.45 14.00
C ALA A 432 -22.99 -14.74 14.67
N ASN A 433 -22.08 -15.67 15.00
CA ASN A 433 -22.43 -16.90 15.69
C ASN A 433 -22.93 -16.67 17.12
N ILE A 434 -22.31 -15.76 17.87
CA ILE A 434 -22.77 -15.33 19.21
C ILE A 434 -24.19 -14.77 19.11
N LEU A 435 -24.43 -13.83 18.19
CA LEU A 435 -25.75 -13.20 18.00
C LEU A 435 -26.83 -14.22 17.62
N ILE A 436 -26.53 -15.12 16.68
CA ILE A 436 -27.46 -16.17 16.24
C ILE A 436 -27.82 -17.07 17.43
N ASN A 437 -26.83 -17.53 18.19
CA ASN A 437 -27.06 -18.41 19.32
C ASN A 437 -27.87 -17.73 20.43
N GLU A 438 -27.61 -16.46 20.75
CA GLU A 438 -28.42 -15.73 21.72
C GLU A 438 -29.86 -15.53 21.22
N ARG A 439 -30.07 -15.24 19.93
CA ARG A 439 -31.43 -15.08 19.39
C ARG A 439 -32.21 -16.39 19.36
N ILE A 440 -31.54 -17.51 19.06
CA ILE A 440 -32.13 -18.86 19.15
C ILE A 440 -32.48 -19.18 20.61
N ARG A 441 -31.58 -18.86 21.56
CA ARG A 441 -31.80 -19.05 22.99
C ARG A 441 -33.01 -18.24 23.47
N GLU A 442 -33.16 -16.99 23.03
CA GLU A 442 -34.31 -16.14 23.34
C GLU A 442 -35.63 -16.75 22.82
N GLU A 443 -35.66 -17.23 21.56
CA GLU A 443 -36.86 -17.85 20.98
C GLU A 443 -37.20 -19.21 21.62
N SER A 444 -36.19 -20.02 21.96
CA SER A 444 -36.43 -21.31 22.63
C SER A 444 -36.97 -21.13 24.05
N ARG A 445 -36.59 -20.06 24.75
CA ARG A 445 -37.16 -19.71 26.08
C ARG A 445 -38.64 -19.32 26.00
N LYS A 446 -39.11 -18.83 24.86
CA LYS A 446 -40.54 -18.57 24.60
C LYS A 446 -41.36 -19.85 24.39
N GLY A 447 -40.75 -21.04 24.57
CA GLY A 447 -41.41 -22.35 24.41
C GLY A 447 -41.57 -22.79 22.94
N VAL A 448 -40.87 -22.14 22.02
CA VAL A 448 -40.93 -22.46 20.58
C VAL A 448 -40.15 -23.76 20.31
N GLY A 449 -40.71 -24.65 19.48
CA GLY A 449 -40.04 -25.90 19.09
C GLY A 449 -38.71 -25.66 18.35
N ALA A 450 -37.76 -26.59 18.48
CA ALA A 450 -36.36 -26.46 18.04
C ALA A 450 -36.18 -25.89 16.62
N MET A 451 -36.83 -26.46 15.60
CA MET A 451 -36.70 -25.97 14.21
C MET A 451 -37.31 -24.58 14.01
N ALA A 452 -38.38 -24.25 14.72
CA ALA A 452 -39.02 -22.94 14.62
C ALA A 452 -38.20 -21.87 15.35
N ALA A 453 -37.59 -22.21 16.51
CA ALA A 453 -36.65 -21.35 17.20
C ALA A 453 -35.40 -21.08 16.35
N LEU A 454 -34.87 -22.11 15.67
CA LEU A 454 -33.78 -21.95 14.69
C LEU A 454 -34.16 -20.98 13.57
N ASP A 455 -35.28 -21.24 12.88
CA ASP A 455 -35.71 -20.41 11.74
C ASP A 455 -35.99 -18.95 12.14
N ARG A 456 -36.60 -18.71 13.31
CA ARG A 456 -36.84 -17.36 13.84
C ARG A 456 -35.55 -16.68 14.29
N GLY A 457 -34.67 -17.40 14.99
CA GLY A 457 -33.39 -16.89 15.46
C GLY A 457 -32.55 -16.34 14.31
N PHE A 458 -32.32 -17.14 13.27
CA PHE A 458 -31.60 -16.71 12.07
C PHE A 458 -32.28 -15.55 11.34
N LYS A 459 -33.62 -15.59 11.18
CA LYS A 459 -34.36 -14.52 10.50
C LYS A 459 -34.23 -13.18 11.22
N HIS A 460 -34.29 -13.17 12.55
CA HIS A 460 -34.15 -11.95 13.33
C HIS A 460 -32.70 -11.47 13.44
N ALA A 461 -31.72 -12.38 13.51
CA ALA A 461 -30.30 -12.01 13.56
C ALA A 461 -29.78 -11.45 12.23
N PHE A 462 -30.31 -11.91 11.09
CA PHE A 462 -29.78 -11.58 9.76
C PHE A 462 -29.61 -10.08 9.50
N ALA A 463 -30.63 -9.26 9.80
CA ALA A 463 -30.56 -7.82 9.54
C ALA A 463 -29.42 -7.17 10.36
N THR A 464 -29.32 -7.51 11.65
CA THR A 464 -28.29 -6.98 12.55
C THR A 464 -26.88 -7.44 12.13
N ILE A 465 -26.71 -8.68 11.64
CA ILE A 465 -25.41 -9.19 11.13
C ILE A 465 -24.98 -8.43 9.88
N VAL A 466 -25.91 -8.23 8.93
CA VAL A 466 -25.62 -7.49 7.70
C VAL A 466 -25.25 -6.05 8.04
N ASP A 467 -26.01 -5.40 8.92
CA ASP A 467 -25.76 -4.01 9.29
C ASP A 467 -24.38 -3.82 9.94
N ALA A 468 -24.01 -4.73 10.86
CA ALA A 468 -22.70 -4.75 11.49
C ALA A 468 -21.57 -4.88 10.46
N ASN A 469 -21.65 -5.86 9.57
CA ASN A 469 -20.59 -6.14 8.59
C ASN A 469 -20.48 -5.10 7.47
N VAL A 470 -21.56 -4.42 7.09
CA VAL A 470 -21.51 -3.35 6.08
C VAL A 470 -20.59 -2.21 6.52
N THR A 471 -20.60 -1.85 7.81
CA THR A 471 -19.70 -0.79 8.33
C THR A 471 -18.23 -1.21 8.27
N ALA A 472 -17.93 -2.47 8.60
CA ALA A 472 -16.59 -3.03 8.49
C ALA A 472 -16.12 -3.12 7.03
N VAL A 473 -17.00 -3.48 6.10
CA VAL A 473 -16.71 -3.48 4.65
C VAL A 473 -16.41 -2.07 4.15
N ILE A 474 -17.18 -1.05 4.56
CA ILE A 474 -16.92 0.36 4.18
C ILE A 474 -15.52 0.78 4.64
N ALA A 475 -15.17 0.54 5.90
CA ALA A 475 -13.85 0.87 6.43
C ALA A 475 -12.73 0.15 5.66
N THR A 476 -12.94 -1.14 5.35
CA THR A 476 -11.95 -1.97 4.66
C THR A 476 -11.76 -1.58 3.20
N ILE A 477 -12.83 -1.22 2.49
CA ILE A 477 -12.73 -0.72 1.09
C ILE A 477 -11.95 0.60 1.04
N LEU A 478 -12.19 1.50 1.99
CA LEU A 478 -11.45 2.76 2.06
C LEU A 478 -9.97 2.52 2.39
N LEU A 479 -9.68 1.59 3.30
CA LEU A 479 -8.30 1.13 3.54
C LEU A 479 -7.65 0.55 2.28
N PHE A 480 -8.40 -0.19 1.46
CA PHE A 480 -7.88 -0.73 0.20
C PHE A 480 -7.55 0.37 -0.82
N TRP A 481 -8.39 1.40 -0.95
CA TRP A 481 -8.17 2.49 -1.91
C TRP A 481 -7.06 3.46 -1.48
N PHE A 482 -7.03 3.84 -0.20
CA PHE A 482 -6.07 4.82 0.31
C PHE A 482 -4.81 4.21 0.91
N GLY A 483 -4.84 2.94 1.33
CA GLY A 483 -3.68 2.24 1.83
C GLY A 483 -2.65 1.97 0.72
N THR A 484 -1.39 1.84 1.11
CA THR A 484 -0.27 1.48 0.22
C THR A 484 0.39 0.19 0.70
N GLY A 485 1.11 -0.49 -0.21
CA GLY A 485 1.92 -1.68 0.06
C GLY A 485 1.30 -2.67 1.05
N PRO A 486 1.88 -2.85 2.25
CA PRO A 486 1.41 -3.82 3.26
C PRO A 486 -0.05 -3.65 3.72
N ILE A 487 -0.57 -2.41 3.75
CA ILE A 487 -1.91 -2.11 4.25
C ILE A 487 -3.00 -2.51 3.27
N ARG A 488 -2.70 -2.48 1.96
CA ARG A 488 -3.61 -3.08 0.96
C ARG A 488 -3.75 -4.57 1.20
N GLY A 489 -2.66 -5.27 1.53
CA GLY A 489 -2.70 -6.69 1.93
C GLY A 489 -3.62 -6.92 3.12
N PHE A 490 -3.48 -6.13 4.19
CA PHE A 490 -4.41 -6.13 5.32
C PHE A 490 -5.87 -5.92 4.90
N ALA A 491 -6.15 -4.91 4.09
CA ALA A 491 -7.50 -4.62 3.63
C ALA A 491 -8.11 -5.78 2.81
N VAL A 492 -7.33 -6.43 1.93
CA VAL A 492 -7.80 -7.59 1.17
C VAL A 492 -8.15 -8.75 2.11
N THR A 493 -7.26 -9.09 3.07
CA THR A 493 -7.52 -10.18 4.02
C THR A 493 -8.76 -9.92 4.88
N MET A 494 -8.95 -8.69 5.36
CA MET A 494 -10.13 -8.30 6.13
C MET A 494 -11.42 -8.34 5.30
N LEU A 495 -11.39 -7.85 4.06
CA LEU A 495 -12.57 -7.83 3.20
C LEU A 495 -13.03 -9.24 2.86
N LEU A 496 -12.09 -10.11 2.49
CA LEU A 496 -12.36 -11.52 2.25
C LEU A 496 -12.88 -12.19 3.53
N GLY A 497 -12.22 -11.95 4.67
CA GLY A 497 -12.62 -12.49 5.96
C GLY A 497 -14.06 -12.13 6.34
N ILE A 498 -14.48 -10.87 6.13
CA ILE A 498 -15.85 -10.43 6.44
C ILE A 498 -16.89 -11.07 5.49
N ILE A 499 -16.59 -11.15 4.20
CA ILE A 499 -17.52 -11.76 3.22
C ILE A 499 -17.67 -13.27 3.47
N ILE A 500 -16.55 -13.94 3.75
CA ILE A 500 -16.51 -15.38 4.00
C ILE A 500 -17.19 -15.71 5.34
N SER A 501 -17.01 -14.88 6.38
CA SER A 501 -17.66 -15.13 7.68
C SER A 501 -19.17 -15.05 7.56
N MET A 502 -19.70 -14.07 6.82
CA MET A 502 -21.13 -14.01 6.52
C MET A 502 -21.64 -15.28 5.84
N PHE A 503 -20.86 -15.86 4.92
CA PHE A 503 -21.21 -17.12 4.29
C PHE A 503 -21.20 -18.29 5.29
N THR A 504 -20.13 -18.45 6.07
CA THR A 504 -19.99 -19.57 7.02
C THR A 504 -21.05 -19.52 8.12
N ASP A 505 -21.30 -18.34 8.69
CA ASP A 505 -22.14 -18.20 9.89
C ASP A 505 -23.64 -18.25 9.55
N ILE A 506 -24.04 -17.66 8.42
CA ILE A 506 -25.45 -17.61 8.03
C ILE A 506 -25.87 -18.91 7.34
N THR A 507 -24.95 -19.51 6.57
CA THR A 507 -25.26 -20.65 5.70
C THR A 507 -24.83 -21.97 6.31
N ILE A 508 -23.54 -22.14 6.60
CA ILE A 508 -22.96 -23.42 7.01
C ILE A 508 -23.45 -23.80 8.41
N VAL A 509 -23.37 -22.88 9.38
CA VAL A 509 -23.86 -23.12 10.76
C VAL A 509 -25.33 -23.51 10.76
N ARG A 510 -26.17 -22.80 9.98
CA ARG A 510 -27.60 -23.11 9.87
C ARG A 510 -27.85 -24.52 9.35
N ILE A 511 -27.12 -24.94 8.33
CA ILE A 511 -27.26 -26.27 7.71
C ILE A 511 -26.86 -27.36 8.72
N ILE A 512 -25.73 -27.18 9.40
CA ILE A 512 -25.24 -28.15 10.39
C ILE A 512 -26.23 -28.23 11.56
N MET A 513 -26.67 -27.09 12.13
CA MET A 513 -27.65 -27.08 13.21
C MET A 513 -28.97 -27.75 12.80
N ALA A 514 -29.50 -27.42 11.63
CA ALA A 514 -30.73 -28.04 11.11
C ALA A 514 -30.59 -29.55 10.90
N TRP A 515 -29.41 -30.01 10.45
CA TRP A 515 -29.09 -31.42 10.30
C TRP A 515 -29.04 -32.14 11.66
N VAL A 516 -28.34 -31.58 12.65
CA VAL A 516 -28.27 -32.12 14.02
C VAL A 516 -29.66 -32.25 14.63
N ILE A 517 -30.49 -31.20 14.58
CA ILE A 517 -31.86 -31.20 15.14
C ILE A 517 -32.71 -32.31 14.50
N ARG A 518 -32.63 -32.49 13.18
CA ARG A 518 -33.40 -33.52 12.47
C ARG A 518 -32.90 -34.93 12.76
N LYS A 519 -31.57 -35.13 12.77
CA LYS A 519 -30.95 -36.43 13.00
C LYS A 519 -31.23 -36.94 14.41
N PHE A 520 -31.11 -36.08 15.41
CA PHE A 520 -31.33 -36.44 16.82
C PHE A 520 -32.76 -36.17 17.32
N LYS A 521 -33.68 -35.74 16.43
CA LYS A 521 -35.09 -35.47 16.74
C LYS A 521 -35.29 -34.55 17.96
N ILE A 522 -34.45 -33.51 18.07
CA ILE A 522 -34.46 -32.58 19.20
C ILE A 522 -35.76 -31.76 19.16
N LYS A 523 -36.51 -31.77 20.27
CA LYS A 523 -37.81 -31.06 20.38
C LYS A 523 -37.65 -29.61 20.84
N THR A 524 -36.74 -29.34 21.77
CA THR A 524 -36.44 -28.01 22.34
C THR A 524 -34.94 -27.75 22.33
N LEU A 525 -34.54 -26.52 21.98
CA LEU A 525 -33.12 -26.14 21.90
C LEU A 525 -32.66 -25.56 23.23
N HIS A 526 -31.93 -26.35 24.01
CA HIS A 526 -31.28 -25.88 25.22
C HIS A 526 -29.83 -25.49 24.91
N ILE A 527 -29.61 -24.22 24.62
CA ILE A 527 -28.27 -23.63 24.49
C ILE A 527 -27.93 -23.02 25.85
N GLN A 528 -27.14 -23.71 26.66
CA GLN A 528 -26.68 -23.23 27.97
C GLN A 528 -25.15 -23.11 27.99
N PRO A 529 -24.60 -22.11 28.71
CA PRO A 529 -23.17 -22.05 28.93
C PRO A 529 -22.71 -23.20 29.84
N PHE A 530 -21.48 -23.65 29.65
CA PHE A 530 -20.89 -24.70 30.47
C PHE A 530 -20.65 -24.20 31.91
N PHE A 531 -20.34 -22.90 32.06
CA PHE A 531 -20.30 -22.17 33.34
C PHE A 531 -21.13 -20.89 33.26
N ASN A 532 -21.95 -20.62 34.27
CA ASN A 532 -22.80 -19.42 34.33
C ASN A 532 -21.97 -18.21 34.86
N PHE A 533 -20.98 -17.75 34.08
CA PHE A 533 -20.08 -16.65 34.47
C PHE A 533 -20.80 -15.29 34.61
N ILE A 534 -21.86 -15.05 33.85
CA ILE A 534 -22.65 -13.82 33.89
C ILE A 534 -24.13 -14.19 34.08
N PRO A 535 -24.85 -13.55 35.03
CA PRO A 535 -26.28 -13.78 35.20
C PRO A 535 -27.04 -13.49 33.90
N GLN A 536 -27.91 -14.42 33.49
CA GLN A 536 -28.67 -14.33 32.24
C GLN A 536 -29.71 -13.20 32.23
N HIS A 537 -29.99 -12.62 33.40
CA HIS A 537 -30.81 -11.43 33.59
C HIS A 537 -30.02 -10.44 34.43
N THR A 538 -29.32 -9.53 33.76
CA THR A 538 -28.74 -8.36 34.41
C THR A 538 -29.79 -7.26 34.50
N ASN A 539 -29.85 -6.56 35.62
CA ASN A 539 -30.72 -5.41 35.81
C ASN A 539 -29.88 -4.22 36.32
N PHE A 540 -28.80 -3.93 35.60
CA PHE A 540 -27.94 -2.81 35.93
C PHE A 540 -28.57 -1.50 35.47
N HIS A 541 -28.56 -0.49 36.34
CA HIS A 541 -29.02 0.86 36.02
C HIS A 541 -27.89 1.73 35.47
N PHE A 542 -27.48 1.48 34.23
CA PHE A 542 -26.40 2.21 33.55
C PHE A 542 -26.65 3.71 33.52
N MET A 543 -27.91 4.13 33.35
CA MET A 543 -28.28 5.54 33.32
C MET A 543 -28.06 6.29 34.65
N ASN A 544 -27.81 5.59 35.76
CA ASN A 544 -27.39 6.23 37.02
C ASN A 544 -25.94 6.74 36.93
N ALA A 545 -25.06 5.98 36.26
CA ALA A 545 -23.64 6.32 36.09
C ALA A 545 -23.36 7.21 34.86
N ARG A 546 -24.40 7.70 34.17
CA ARG A 546 -24.27 8.45 32.91
C ARG A 546 -23.34 9.65 32.98
N PHE A 547 -23.38 10.40 34.09
CA PHE A 547 -22.53 11.59 34.28
C PHE A 547 -21.09 11.20 34.57
N LEU A 548 -20.87 10.06 35.25
CA LEU A 548 -19.54 9.51 35.47
C LEU A 548 -18.92 9.04 34.15
N GLY A 549 -19.67 8.27 33.34
CA GLY A 549 -19.19 7.78 32.05
C GLY A 549 -18.85 8.91 31.07
N ILE A 550 -19.74 9.89 30.93
CA ILE A 550 -19.47 11.09 30.11
C ILE A 550 -18.31 11.91 30.70
N GLY A 551 -18.28 12.12 32.03
CA GLY A 551 -17.23 12.90 32.69
C GLY A 551 -15.84 12.29 32.51
N ILE A 552 -15.70 10.98 32.71
CA ILE A 552 -14.45 10.24 32.46
C ILE A 552 -14.08 10.32 30.97
N SER A 553 -15.04 10.12 30.07
CA SER A 553 -14.78 10.20 28.63
C SER A 553 -14.26 11.58 28.21
N VAL A 554 -14.88 12.65 28.69
CA VAL A 554 -14.46 14.03 28.43
C VAL A 554 -13.08 14.29 29.02
N ALA A 555 -12.82 13.85 30.26
CA ALA A 555 -11.50 13.99 30.89
C ALA A 555 -10.40 13.27 30.09
N LEU A 556 -10.65 12.03 29.68
CA LEU A 556 -9.70 11.26 28.86
C LEU A 556 -9.51 11.88 27.47
N SER A 557 -10.57 12.37 26.83
CA SER A 557 -10.47 13.05 25.53
C SER A 557 -9.74 14.39 25.63
N LEU A 558 -9.96 15.18 26.69
CA LEU A 558 -9.18 16.41 26.94
C LEU A 558 -7.71 16.11 27.23
N ALA A 559 -7.44 15.07 28.04
CA ALA A 559 -6.08 14.61 28.27
C ALA A 559 -5.40 14.14 26.98
N SER A 560 -6.14 13.45 26.11
CA SER A 560 -5.65 13.00 24.80
C SER A 560 -5.34 14.18 23.87
N ILE A 561 -6.20 15.21 23.86
CA ILE A 561 -5.94 16.46 23.11
C ILE A 561 -4.70 17.16 23.65
N PHE A 562 -4.52 17.21 24.98
CA PHE A 562 -3.32 17.76 25.59
C PHE A 562 -2.06 16.98 25.17
N LEU A 563 -2.11 15.64 25.27
CA LEU A 563 -1.02 14.75 24.88
C LEU A 563 -0.64 14.87 23.40
N PHE A 564 -1.62 15.14 22.54
CA PHE A 564 -1.41 15.40 21.12
C PHE A 564 -0.55 16.65 20.85
N PHE A 565 -0.61 17.67 21.72
CA PHE A 565 0.24 18.86 21.60
C PHE A 565 1.55 18.72 22.38
N LYS A 566 1.52 18.07 23.56
CA LYS A 566 2.69 17.80 24.41
C LYS A 566 2.52 16.47 25.14
N PRO A 567 3.36 15.45 24.86
CA PRO A 567 4.60 15.46 24.07
C PRO A 567 4.42 15.53 22.54
N GLY A 568 3.24 15.22 22.00
CA GLY A 568 3.04 15.05 20.56
C GLY A 568 3.06 13.60 20.12
N LEU A 569 2.61 13.36 18.88
CA LEU A 569 2.74 12.05 18.23
C LEU A 569 4.16 11.82 17.73
N ASN A 570 4.68 10.61 17.94
CA ASN A 570 5.94 10.16 17.35
C ASN A 570 5.69 9.74 15.90
N PHE A 571 5.73 10.70 14.97
CA PHE A 571 5.48 10.42 13.55
C PHE A 571 6.60 9.57 12.94
N GLY A 572 6.22 8.48 12.26
CA GLY A 572 7.12 7.64 11.48
C GLY A 572 7.51 8.30 10.15
N ILE A 573 8.53 7.76 9.49
CA ILE A 573 9.08 8.28 8.23
C ILE A 573 8.06 8.35 7.08
N ASP A 574 6.97 7.57 7.14
CA ASP A 574 5.85 7.66 6.20
C ASP A 574 5.22 9.07 6.16
N PHE A 575 5.34 9.87 7.23
CA PHE A 575 4.73 11.21 7.33
C PHE A 575 5.72 12.35 7.41
N ILE A 576 6.90 12.12 8.00
CA ILE A 576 7.94 13.16 8.14
C ILE A 576 9.05 13.04 7.08
N GLY A 577 9.09 11.93 6.33
CA GLY A 577 10.18 11.60 5.42
C GLY A 577 11.48 11.25 6.15
N GLY A 578 12.47 10.79 5.39
CA GLY A 578 13.78 10.40 5.92
C GLY A 578 14.01 8.90 5.83
N SER A 579 14.86 8.38 6.70
CA SER A 579 15.34 7.00 6.61
C SER A 579 15.29 6.29 7.95
N GLN A 580 14.99 5.00 7.91
CA GLN A 580 14.97 4.13 9.06
C GLN A 580 15.74 2.85 8.77
N VAL A 581 16.55 2.40 9.72
CA VAL A 581 17.30 1.15 9.65
C VAL A 581 17.04 0.39 10.95
N ALA A 582 16.50 -0.83 10.84
CA ALA A 582 16.41 -1.76 11.95
C ALA A 582 17.63 -2.69 11.90
N ILE A 583 18.31 -2.83 13.03
CA ILE A 583 19.47 -3.70 13.17
C ILE A 583 19.29 -4.64 14.35
N THR A 584 19.90 -5.81 14.25
CA THR A 584 20.05 -6.72 15.39
C THR A 584 21.52 -7.04 15.61
N THR A 585 21.97 -6.88 16.86
CA THR A 585 23.32 -7.19 17.32
C THR A 585 23.34 -8.49 18.12
N LYS A 586 24.47 -9.19 18.12
CA LYS A 586 24.63 -10.42 18.94
C LYS A 586 24.64 -10.13 20.44
N GLU A 587 25.24 -9.01 20.83
CA GLU A 587 25.33 -8.54 22.22
C GLU A 587 24.54 -7.24 22.40
N PRO A 588 24.08 -6.93 23.63
CA PRO A 588 23.38 -5.68 23.92
C PRO A 588 24.18 -4.48 23.44
N ALA A 589 23.55 -3.64 22.63
CA ALA A 589 24.24 -2.54 21.98
C ALA A 589 24.26 -1.28 22.84
N ASP A 590 25.42 -0.65 22.93
CA ASP A 590 25.57 0.64 23.63
C ASP A 590 25.09 1.80 22.74
N LEU A 591 23.87 2.25 23.00
CA LEU A 591 23.25 3.38 22.31
C LEU A 591 24.03 4.69 22.46
N ALA A 592 24.76 4.89 23.54
CA ALA A 592 25.53 6.11 23.73
C ALA A 592 26.73 6.15 22.78
N THR A 593 27.48 5.05 22.71
CA THR A 593 28.61 4.88 21.79
C THR A 593 28.15 4.93 20.34
N MET A 594 27.03 4.27 20.02
CA MET A 594 26.45 4.30 18.67
C MET A 594 26.02 5.73 18.28
N ARG A 595 25.36 6.46 19.17
CA ARG A 595 24.95 7.85 18.92
C ARG A 595 26.15 8.77 18.65
N ALA A 596 27.24 8.61 19.43
CA ALA A 596 28.44 9.41 19.27
C ALA A 596 29.17 9.16 17.93
N GLN A 597 29.15 7.94 17.41
CA GLN A 597 29.68 7.65 16.06
C GLN A 597 28.78 8.23 14.97
N LEU A 598 27.47 8.01 15.08
CA LEU A 598 26.50 8.46 14.07
C LEU A 598 26.37 9.99 14.00
N SER A 599 26.66 10.73 15.07
CA SER A 599 26.69 12.19 15.01
C SER A 599 27.86 12.74 14.18
N ASN A 600 28.94 11.97 13.97
CA ASN A 600 30.15 12.43 13.28
C ASN A 600 30.12 12.23 11.76
N ILE A 601 29.16 11.45 11.24
CA ILE A 601 29.08 11.12 9.81
C ILE A 601 28.28 12.13 8.98
N GLY A 602 27.80 13.21 9.61
CA GLY A 602 27.16 14.34 8.91
C GLY A 602 25.78 14.03 8.31
N VAL A 603 25.01 13.14 8.94
CA VAL A 603 23.67 12.72 8.47
C VAL A 603 22.52 13.40 9.21
N GLY A 604 22.79 14.51 9.90
CA GLY A 604 21.78 15.24 10.70
C GLY A 604 21.45 14.57 12.03
N GLU A 605 20.25 14.84 12.56
CA GLU A 605 19.80 14.25 13.82
C GLU A 605 19.47 12.75 13.65
N VAL A 606 19.97 11.93 14.59
CA VAL A 606 19.76 10.48 14.61
C VAL A 606 19.08 10.08 15.91
N ALA A 607 17.87 9.54 15.79
CA ALA A 607 17.16 8.93 16.90
C ALA A 607 17.49 7.43 16.95
N LEU A 608 17.80 6.94 18.15
CA LEU A 608 18.06 5.53 18.42
C LEU A 608 17.06 5.05 19.46
N GLN A 609 16.42 3.92 19.18
CA GLN A 609 15.45 3.31 20.06
C GLN A 609 15.63 1.80 20.09
N ASN A 610 15.68 1.21 21.27
CA ASN A 610 15.62 -0.25 21.41
C ASN A 610 14.20 -0.72 21.11
N VAL A 611 14.09 -1.82 20.37
CA VAL A 611 12.85 -2.37 19.90
C VAL A 611 12.81 -3.86 20.28
N ASP A 612 11.76 -4.31 20.95
CA ASP A 612 11.64 -5.63 21.60
C ASP A 612 12.65 -5.94 22.73
N ASN A 613 13.96 -5.89 22.47
CA ASN A 613 15.03 -6.27 23.41
C ASN A 613 16.24 -5.29 23.34
N GLU A 614 17.30 -5.55 24.11
CA GLU A 614 18.51 -4.71 24.14
C GLU A 614 19.44 -4.90 22.92
N ASN A 615 19.11 -5.85 22.04
CA ASN A 615 19.92 -6.25 20.90
C ASN A 615 19.38 -5.71 19.58
N THR A 616 18.09 -5.38 19.52
CA THR A 616 17.44 -4.88 18.32
C THR A 616 17.22 -3.38 18.45
N ILE A 617 17.78 -2.61 17.52
CA ILE A 617 17.77 -1.15 17.54
C ILE A 617 17.16 -0.63 16.26
N MET A 618 16.25 0.33 16.41
CA MET A 618 15.77 1.19 15.33
C MET A 618 16.60 2.47 15.30
N ILE A 619 17.22 2.72 14.16
CA ILE A 619 17.95 3.93 13.84
C ILE A 619 17.08 4.76 12.90
N ARG A 620 16.62 5.92 13.33
CA ARG A 620 15.89 6.87 12.47
C ARG A 620 16.78 8.07 12.19
N VAL A 621 16.96 8.36 10.91
CA VAL A 621 17.79 9.42 10.39
C VAL A 621 16.88 10.50 9.83
N GLN A 622 17.18 11.75 10.18
CA GLN A 622 16.46 12.91 9.67
C GLN A 622 16.47 12.95 8.13
N GLN A 623 15.44 13.55 7.54
CA GLN A 623 15.39 13.83 6.12
C GLN A 623 16.63 14.65 5.67
N GLN A 624 17.34 14.17 4.64
CA GLN A 624 18.51 14.85 4.09
C GLN A 624 18.14 15.98 3.12
N GLU A 625 18.95 17.04 3.08
CA GLU A 625 18.89 18.08 2.05
C GLU A 625 19.58 17.57 0.77
N GLY A 626 18.94 17.69 -0.39
CA GLY A 626 19.49 17.21 -1.67
C GLY A 626 18.64 16.16 -2.42
N GLY A 627 17.48 15.81 -1.88
CA GLY A 627 16.54 14.87 -2.52
C GLY A 627 16.81 13.42 -2.13
N GLU A 628 16.22 12.50 -2.89
CA GLU A 628 16.09 11.09 -2.50
C GLU A 628 17.41 10.31 -2.60
N SER A 629 18.29 10.67 -3.54
CA SER A 629 19.63 10.08 -3.64
C SER A 629 20.49 10.33 -2.39
N GLU A 630 20.40 11.52 -1.79
CA GLU A 630 21.16 11.83 -0.56
C GLU A 630 20.61 11.08 0.66
N GLN A 631 19.31 10.80 0.70
CA GLN A 631 18.73 9.96 1.75
C GLN A 631 19.28 8.54 1.71
N SER A 632 19.33 7.92 0.53
CA SER A 632 19.95 6.60 0.37
C SER A 632 21.44 6.61 0.73
N ASN A 633 22.19 7.63 0.31
CA ASN A 633 23.61 7.77 0.69
C ASN A 633 23.79 7.91 2.22
N ALA A 634 22.89 8.61 2.90
CA ALA A 634 22.93 8.72 4.36
C ALA A 634 22.72 7.36 5.04
N VAL A 635 21.80 6.54 4.53
CA VAL A 635 21.62 5.15 5.01
C VAL A 635 22.90 4.34 4.83
N GLU A 636 23.57 4.44 3.69
CA GLU A 636 24.82 3.72 3.45
C GLU A 636 25.93 4.12 4.43
N LYS A 637 26.07 5.43 4.70
CA LYS A 637 26.99 5.94 5.72
C LYS A 637 26.66 5.39 7.11
N VAL A 638 25.38 5.32 7.46
CA VAL A 638 24.91 4.75 8.73
C VAL A 638 25.22 3.25 8.80
N LYS A 639 24.90 2.48 7.75
CA LYS A 639 25.21 1.04 7.69
C LYS A 639 26.71 0.79 7.85
N ALA A 640 27.56 1.53 7.14
CA ALA A 640 29.01 1.41 7.24
C ALA A 640 29.52 1.75 8.65
N ALA A 641 29.01 2.82 9.27
CA ALA A 641 29.37 3.22 10.62
C ALA A 641 28.95 2.17 11.66
N VAL A 642 27.74 1.62 11.55
CA VAL A 642 27.25 0.55 12.44
C VAL A 642 28.05 -0.73 12.25
N GLN A 643 28.33 -1.13 11.01
CA GLN A 643 29.15 -2.31 10.72
C GLN A 643 30.57 -2.19 11.31
N SER A 644 31.12 -0.97 11.33
CA SER A 644 32.43 -0.72 11.94
C SER A 644 32.45 -0.91 13.46
N LEU A 645 31.32 -0.64 14.13
CA LEU A 645 31.16 -0.86 15.57
C LEU A 645 30.83 -2.32 15.90
N TYR A 646 29.97 -2.93 15.08
CA TYR A 646 29.45 -4.27 15.26
C TYR A 646 29.66 -5.08 13.97
N PRO A 647 30.79 -5.79 13.81
CA PRO A 647 31.11 -6.53 12.58
C PRO A 647 30.13 -7.66 12.24
N ASP A 648 29.38 -8.14 13.23
CA ASP A 648 28.40 -9.23 13.12
C ASP A 648 26.94 -8.72 13.13
N VAL A 649 26.71 -7.43 12.87
CA VAL A 649 25.36 -6.85 12.84
C VAL A 649 24.54 -7.37 11.66
N THR A 650 23.26 -7.63 11.89
CA THR A 650 22.28 -7.89 10.82
C THR A 650 21.47 -6.62 10.57
N PHE A 651 21.24 -6.31 9.29
CA PHE A 651 20.33 -5.23 8.89
C PHE A 651 18.98 -5.83 8.54
N ASP A 652 18.09 -5.87 9.52
CA ASP A 652 16.82 -6.57 9.41
C ASP A 652 15.86 -5.85 8.46
N GLU A 653 15.87 -4.51 8.50
CA GLU A 653 15.02 -3.68 7.66
C GLU A 653 15.71 -2.34 7.34
N THR A 654 15.50 -1.85 6.12
CA THR A 654 15.89 -0.51 5.70
C THR A 654 14.72 0.12 4.99
N GLN A 655 14.33 1.33 5.38
CA GLN A 655 13.27 2.09 4.72
C GLN A 655 13.77 3.51 4.44
N VAL A 656 13.47 4.02 3.25
CA VAL A 656 13.74 5.39 2.82
C VAL A 656 12.47 5.94 2.18
N VAL A 657 12.01 7.09 2.68
CA VAL A 657 10.83 7.78 2.16
C VAL A 657 11.19 9.21 1.83
N GLY A 658 11.04 9.55 0.55
CA GLY A 658 11.25 10.91 0.06
C GLY A 658 10.21 11.90 0.60
N PRO A 659 10.55 13.21 0.68
CA PRO A 659 9.63 14.24 1.19
C PRO A 659 8.31 14.30 0.41
N LYS A 660 8.37 14.16 -0.91
CA LYS A 660 7.18 14.16 -1.78
C LYS A 660 6.23 13.02 -1.43
N VAL A 661 6.78 11.80 -1.29
CA VAL A 661 6.01 10.60 -0.95
C VAL A 661 5.43 10.74 0.46
N SER A 662 6.22 11.19 1.44
CA SER A 662 5.73 11.35 2.82
C SER A 662 4.57 12.34 2.94
N GLY A 663 4.61 13.47 2.19
CA GLY A 663 3.51 14.43 2.14
C GLY A 663 2.24 13.86 1.51
N GLU A 664 2.38 13.08 0.43
CA GLU A 664 1.27 12.39 -0.22
C GLU A 664 0.67 11.30 0.69
N LEU A 665 1.50 10.50 1.36
CA LEU A 665 1.08 9.46 2.30
C LEU A 665 0.37 10.06 3.52
N ALA A 666 0.87 11.17 4.08
CA ALA A 666 0.22 11.89 5.16
C ALA A 666 -1.17 12.39 4.76
N THR A 667 -1.27 13.07 3.61
CA THR A 667 -2.55 13.59 3.12
C THR A 667 -3.53 12.47 2.78
N ALA A 668 -3.07 11.39 2.14
CA ALA A 668 -3.89 10.21 1.85
C ALA A 668 -4.38 9.52 3.13
N GLY A 669 -3.51 9.35 4.14
CA GLY A 669 -3.87 8.75 5.42
C GLY A 669 -4.93 9.55 6.18
N PHE A 670 -4.74 10.87 6.32
CA PHE A 670 -5.72 11.73 6.99
C PHE A 670 -7.05 11.83 6.22
N THR A 671 -7.00 11.94 4.90
CA THR A 671 -8.22 11.97 4.07
C THR A 671 -8.99 10.65 4.15
N ALA A 672 -8.30 9.51 4.20
CA ALA A 672 -8.94 8.20 4.38
C ALA A 672 -9.73 8.12 5.70
N VAL A 673 -9.15 8.59 6.81
CA VAL A 673 -9.82 8.62 8.13
C VAL A 673 -11.07 9.49 8.08
N ILE A 674 -10.97 10.69 7.50
CA ILE A 674 -12.10 11.62 7.39
C ILE A 674 -13.20 11.05 6.49
N LEU A 675 -12.85 10.53 5.31
CA LEU A 675 -13.80 9.94 4.38
C LEU A 675 -14.46 8.69 4.96
N ALA A 676 -13.74 7.88 5.73
CA ALA A 676 -14.30 6.75 6.44
C ALA A 676 -15.31 7.20 7.50
N ALA A 677 -14.94 8.17 8.34
CA ALA A 677 -15.87 8.74 9.32
C ALA A 677 -17.13 9.31 8.66
N LEU A 678 -17.00 10.01 7.53
CA LEU A 678 -18.13 10.55 6.77
C LEU A 678 -18.99 9.44 6.14
N ALA A 679 -18.38 8.45 5.48
CA ALA A 679 -19.09 7.35 4.86
C ALA A 679 -19.87 6.53 5.89
N MET A 680 -19.24 6.24 7.04
CA MET A 680 -19.90 5.56 8.15
C MET A 680 -21.04 6.41 8.74
N THR A 681 -20.84 7.73 8.86
CA THR A 681 -21.89 8.66 9.28
C THR A 681 -23.09 8.65 8.35
N LEU A 682 -22.86 8.73 7.04
CA LEU A 682 -23.91 8.68 6.02
C LEU A 682 -24.67 7.35 6.08
N TYR A 683 -23.96 6.24 6.27
CA TYR A 683 -24.58 4.93 6.46
C TYR A 683 -25.48 4.90 7.69
N ILE A 684 -25.00 5.35 8.86
CA ILE A 684 -25.80 5.37 10.08
C ILE A 684 -27.00 6.30 9.94
N TRP A 685 -26.84 7.46 9.30
CA TRP A 685 -27.94 8.38 9.04
C TRP A 685 -29.00 7.77 8.11
N TRP A 686 -28.59 7.06 7.06
CA TRP A 686 -29.55 6.36 6.20
C TRP A 686 -30.27 5.22 6.94
N ARG A 687 -29.57 4.52 7.83
CA ARG A 687 -30.09 3.34 8.54
C ARG A 687 -30.95 3.68 9.77
N PHE A 688 -30.60 4.75 10.50
CA PHE A 688 -31.18 5.15 11.78
C PHE A 688 -31.72 6.60 11.76
N GLU A 689 -32.57 6.95 12.73
CA GLU A 689 -33.07 8.33 12.83
C GLU A 689 -31.94 9.32 13.18
N TRP A 690 -32.07 10.58 12.78
CA TRP A 690 -30.99 11.58 12.80
C TRP A 690 -30.30 11.72 14.17
N PHE A 691 -31.02 11.57 15.28
CA PHE A 691 -30.46 11.68 16.63
C PHE A 691 -29.60 10.48 17.04
N PHE A 692 -29.84 9.28 16.48
CA PHE A 692 -28.92 8.14 16.63
C PHE A 692 -27.63 8.38 15.86
N ALA A 693 -27.73 8.95 14.65
CA ALA A 693 -26.56 9.29 13.84
C ALA A 693 -25.65 10.29 14.57
N VAL A 694 -26.20 11.38 15.12
CA VAL A 694 -25.42 12.36 15.90
C VAL A 694 -24.73 11.71 17.11
N GLY A 695 -25.44 10.85 17.86
CA GLY A 695 -24.85 10.13 19.00
C GLY A 695 -23.69 9.21 18.59
N ALA A 696 -23.82 8.50 17.46
CA ALA A 696 -22.74 7.66 16.93
C ALA A 696 -21.53 8.49 16.48
N ILE A 697 -21.75 9.62 15.82
CA ILE A 697 -20.66 10.51 15.37
C ILE A 697 -19.86 11.04 16.56
N VAL A 698 -20.56 11.60 17.57
CA VAL A 698 -19.89 12.18 18.74
C VAL A 698 -19.05 11.13 19.46
N THR A 699 -19.59 9.93 19.64
CA THR A 699 -18.84 8.85 20.29
C THR A 699 -17.67 8.34 19.46
N LEU A 700 -17.81 8.26 18.14
CA LEU A 700 -16.74 7.91 17.23
C LEU A 700 -15.56 8.89 17.32
N VAL A 701 -15.85 10.20 17.35
CA VAL A 701 -14.82 11.23 17.54
C VAL A 701 -14.14 11.07 18.89
N LEU A 702 -14.90 10.82 19.95
CA LEU A 702 -14.37 10.61 21.29
C LEU A 702 -13.49 9.35 21.39
N ASP A 703 -13.86 8.26 20.73
CA ASP A 703 -13.10 7.00 20.71
C ASP A 703 -11.80 7.17 19.91
N THR A 704 -11.88 7.79 18.74
CA THR A 704 -10.72 8.09 17.89
C THR A 704 -9.74 9.00 18.62
N THR A 705 -10.23 10.03 19.31
CA THR A 705 -9.41 10.96 20.10
C THR A 705 -8.65 10.23 21.22
N LYS A 706 -9.31 9.28 21.91
CA LYS A 706 -8.66 8.48 22.96
C LYS A 706 -7.56 7.58 22.39
N MET A 707 -7.78 7.02 21.20
CA MET A 707 -6.75 6.21 20.55
C MET A 707 -5.56 7.05 20.09
N VAL A 708 -5.79 8.24 19.53
CA VAL A 708 -4.70 9.19 19.24
C VAL A 708 -3.94 9.57 20.52
N GLY A 709 -4.65 9.80 21.63
CA GLY A 709 -4.04 10.02 22.94
C GLY A 709 -3.23 8.82 23.44
N PHE A 710 -3.66 7.59 23.16
CA PHE A 710 -2.92 6.38 23.48
C PHE A 710 -1.60 6.29 22.70
N PHE A 711 -1.60 6.57 21.40
CA PHE A 711 -0.37 6.67 20.61
C PHE A 711 0.58 7.73 21.17
N ALA A 712 0.07 8.92 21.51
CA ALA A 712 0.86 9.99 22.10
C ALA A 712 1.37 9.67 23.51
N LEU A 713 0.60 8.94 24.33
CA LEU A 713 1.00 8.58 25.69
C LEU A 713 2.15 7.57 25.70
N PHE A 714 2.04 6.53 24.87
CA PHE A 714 3.02 5.44 24.80
C PHE A 714 4.15 5.70 23.80
N GLN A 715 4.13 6.85 23.11
CA GLN A 715 5.13 7.23 22.10
C GLN A 715 5.33 6.16 21.01
N LEU A 716 4.26 5.44 20.69
CA LEU A 716 4.25 4.45 19.61
C LEU A 716 4.42 5.15 18.27
N ASP A 717 5.13 4.50 17.35
CA ASP A 717 5.34 5.06 16.01
C ASP A 717 4.02 5.21 15.28
N PHE A 718 3.69 6.46 14.99
CA PHE A 718 2.53 6.83 14.21
C PHE A 718 2.92 6.78 12.73
N ASN A 719 2.73 5.62 12.11
CA ASN A 719 3.00 5.33 10.70
C ASN A 719 1.72 4.90 9.97
N LEU A 720 1.81 4.44 8.72
CA LEU A 720 0.61 4.02 7.99
C LEU A 720 -0.10 2.81 8.64
N THR A 721 0.65 1.92 9.29
CA THR A 721 0.09 0.78 10.06
C THR A 721 -0.75 1.24 11.25
N ALA A 722 -0.33 2.33 11.92
CA ALA A 722 -1.13 2.96 12.98
C ALA A 722 -2.45 3.55 12.44
N ILE A 723 -2.44 4.14 11.24
CA ILE A 723 -3.67 4.60 10.57
C ILE A 723 -4.59 3.43 10.25
N ALA A 724 -4.05 2.30 9.79
CA ALA A 724 -4.84 1.09 9.55
C ALA A 724 -5.53 0.61 10.84
N ALA A 725 -4.80 0.54 11.95
CA ALA A 725 -5.37 0.20 13.25
C ALA A 725 -6.48 1.18 13.66
N LEU A 726 -6.26 2.50 13.55
CA LEU A 726 -7.27 3.51 13.87
C LEU A 726 -8.54 3.34 13.04
N LEU A 727 -8.42 3.20 11.72
CA LEU A 727 -9.56 3.00 10.81
C LEU A 727 -10.35 1.72 11.14
N THR A 728 -9.65 0.64 11.47
CA THR A 728 -10.27 -0.61 11.90
C THR A 728 -10.97 -0.46 13.24
N ILE A 729 -10.40 0.25 14.21
CA ILE A 729 -11.05 0.57 15.50
C ILE A 729 -12.29 1.41 15.28
N VAL A 730 -12.24 2.39 14.36
CA VAL A 730 -13.41 3.22 14.04
C VAL A 730 -14.55 2.35 13.50
N GLY A 731 -14.26 1.46 12.54
CA GLY A 731 -15.26 0.52 12.00
C GLY A 731 -15.81 -0.42 13.08
N TYR A 732 -14.94 -1.00 13.90
CA TYR A 732 -15.32 -1.88 15.01
C TYR A 732 -16.18 -1.15 16.06
N SER A 733 -15.80 0.08 16.40
CA SER A 733 -16.48 0.90 17.40
C SER A 733 -17.95 1.20 17.05
N ILE A 734 -18.27 1.25 15.76
CA ILE A 734 -19.64 1.44 15.29
C ILE A 734 -20.47 0.17 15.45
N ASN A 735 -19.89 -1.01 15.29
CA ASN A 735 -20.62 -2.28 15.34
C ASN A 735 -21.45 -2.40 16.64
N ASP A 736 -20.82 -2.29 17.81
CA ASP A 736 -21.54 -2.37 19.10
C ASP A 736 -22.60 -1.27 19.26
N LYS A 737 -22.37 -0.06 18.72
CA LYS A 737 -23.33 1.05 18.79
C LYS A 737 -24.59 0.75 17.97
N VAL A 738 -24.42 0.23 16.76
CA VAL A 738 -25.53 -0.18 15.87
C VAL A 738 -26.39 -1.23 16.56
N VAL A 739 -25.77 -2.19 17.26
CA VAL A 739 -26.47 -3.24 18.01
C VAL A 739 -27.29 -2.68 19.17
N VAL A 740 -26.69 -1.82 20.00
CA VAL A 740 -27.38 -1.17 21.12
C VAL A 740 -28.54 -0.32 20.59
N TYR A 741 -28.33 0.45 19.53
CA TYR A 741 -29.33 1.33 18.94
C TYR A 741 -30.48 0.57 18.28
N ASP A 742 -30.21 -0.53 17.58
CA ASP A 742 -31.25 -1.36 16.99
C ASP A 742 -32.15 -1.95 18.09
N ARG A 743 -31.55 -2.41 19.20
CA ARG A 743 -32.34 -2.91 20.33
C ARG A 743 -33.15 -1.82 21.02
N MET A 744 -32.60 -0.61 21.15
CA MET A 744 -33.34 0.55 21.64
C MET A 744 -34.53 0.89 20.75
N ARG A 745 -34.32 0.91 19.43
CA ARG A 745 -35.37 1.17 18.44
C ARG A 745 -36.47 0.12 18.48
N GLU A 746 -36.12 -1.16 18.60
CA GLU A 746 -37.08 -2.26 18.76
C GLU A 746 -37.92 -2.06 20.03
N ASN A 747 -37.27 -1.79 21.17
CA ASN A 747 -37.96 -1.59 22.45
C ASN A 747 -38.82 -0.33 22.45
N MET A 748 -38.44 0.75 21.76
CA MET A 748 -39.27 1.95 21.60
C MET A 748 -40.59 1.67 20.85
N ARG A 749 -40.58 0.70 19.92
CA ARG A 749 -41.80 0.27 19.21
C ARG A 749 -42.69 -0.61 20.07
N LEU A 750 -42.09 -1.49 20.88
CA LEU A 750 -42.79 -2.44 21.75
C LEU A 750 -43.35 -1.75 23.01
N TYR A 751 -42.58 -0.87 23.64
CA TYR A 751 -42.86 -0.28 24.95
C TYR A 751 -43.09 1.24 24.88
N LYS A 752 -44.09 1.67 24.09
CA LYS A 752 -44.38 3.09 23.79
C LYS A 752 -44.61 4.00 25.02
N LYS A 753 -44.98 3.45 26.17
CA LYS A 753 -45.28 4.21 27.40
C LYS A 753 -44.15 4.21 28.43
N MET A 754 -43.08 3.45 28.20
CA MET A 754 -41.96 3.33 29.15
C MET A 754 -41.10 4.61 29.11
N PRO A 755 -40.66 5.15 30.26
CA PRO A 755 -39.71 6.27 30.30
C PRO A 755 -38.45 5.94 29.50
N LEU A 756 -37.98 6.89 28.68
CA LEU A 756 -36.84 6.67 27.79
C LEU A 756 -35.63 6.11 28.55
N ARG A 757 -35.34 6.63 29.75
CA ARG A 757 -34.25 6.17 30.63
C ARG A 757 -34.32 4.67 30.96
N GLU A 758 -35.47 4.20 31.42
CA GLU A 758 -35.68 2.79 31.78
C GLU A 758 -35.60 1.89 30.55
N LEU A 759 -36.10 2.40 29.42
CA LEU A 759 -36.01 1.71 28.13
C LEU A 759 -34.56 1.55 27.69
N ILE A 760 -33.72 2.58 27.83
CA ILE A 760 -32.28 2.49 27.54
C ILE A 760 -31.63 1.43 28.43
N ASP A 761 -31.84 1.48 29.75
CA ASP A 761 -31.26 0.52 30.69
C ASP A 761 -31.68 -0.92 30.33
N MET A 762 -32.95 -1.14 30.03
CA MET A 762 -33.46 -2.44 29.59
C MET A 762 -32.81 -2.90 28.27
N SER A 763 -32.69 -2.01 27.28
CA SER A 763 -32.05 -2.33 26.00
C SER A 763 -30.59 -2.69 26.16
N ILE A 764 -29.82 -1.96 26.97
CA ILE A 764 -28.41 -2.26 27.24
C ILE A 764 -28.29 -3.61 27.92
N ASN A 765 -29.05 -3.88 28.99
CA ASN A 765 -28.97 -5.18 29.68
C ASN A 765 -29.28 -6.36 28.75
N GLN A 766 -30.17 -6.19 27.77
CA GLN A 766 -30.52 -7.24 26.82
C GLN A 766 -29.39 -7.56 25.82
N VAL A 767 -28.50 -6.62 25.52
CA VAL A 767 -27.38 -6.82 24.57
C VAL A 767 -26.00 -6.86 25.23
N LEU A 768 -25.90 -6.54 26.52
CA LEU A 768 -24.65 -6.42 27.27
C LEU A 768 -23.78 -7.67 27.15
N VAL A 769 -24.35 -8.84 27.40
CA VAL A 769 -23.65 -10.12 27.34
C VAL A 769 -23.07 -10.35 25.95
N ARG A 770 -23.84 -10.01 24.89
CA ARG A 770 -23.34 -10.09 23.52
C ARG A 770 -22.15 -9.17 23.31
N CYS A 771 -22.28 -7.87 23.59
CA CYS A 771 -21.19 -6.90 23.36
C CYS A 771 -19.90 -7.25 24.13
N ILE A 772 -20.03 -7.81 25.34
CA ILE A 772 -18.87 -8.28 26.11
C ILE A 772 -18.25 -9.51 25.46
N PHE A 773 -19.05 -10.47 25.00
CA PHE A 773 -18.50 -11.69 24.41
C PHE A 773 -17.86 -11.44 23.04
N THR A 774 -18.41 -10.54 22.23
CA THR A 774 -17.87 -10.16 20.92
C THR A 774 -16.56 -9.39 21.04
N SER A 775 -16.47 -8.49 22.02
CA SER A 775 -15.22 -7.80 22.34
C SER A 775 -14.18 -8.76 22.91
N MET A 776 -14.59 -9.68 23.79
CA MET A 776 -13.66 -10.64 24.36
C MET A 776 -13.13 -11.64 23.32
N THR A 777 -13.93 -12.14 22.38
CA THR A 777 -13.40 -12.98 21.28
C THR A 777 -12.38 -12.22 20.44
N THR A 778 -12.68 -10.97 20.11
CA THR A 778 -11.78 -10.14 19.29
C THR A 778 -10.47 -9.82 20.01
N VAL A 779 -10.55 -9.49 21.31
CA VAL A 779 -9.37 -9.31 22.16
C VAL A 779 -8.59 -10.62 22.29
N LEU A 780 -9.24 -11.75 22.57
CA LEU A 780 -8.56 -13.05 22.72
C LEU A 780 -7.85 -13.51 21.43
N ALA A 781 -8.42 -13.18 20.27
CA ALA A 781 -7.77 -13.45 18.98
C ALA A 781 -6.49 -12.62 18.81
N MET A 782 -6.54 -11.32 19.10
CA MET A 782 -5.43 -10.38 18.86
C MET A 782 -4.38 -10.33 19.98
N LEU A 783 -4.76 -10.68 21.22
CA LEU A 783 -3.90 -10.55 22.40
C LEU A 783 -2.56 -11.31 22.26
N PRO A 784 -2.52 -12.56 21.74
CA PRO A 784 -1.25 -13.24 21.51
C PRO A 784 -0.32 -12.47 20.58
N MET A 785 -0.86 -11.86 19.52
CA MET A 785 -0.08 -11.04 18.59
C MET A 785 0.34 -9.70 19.23
N ALA A 786 -0.48 -9.11 20.09
CA ALA A 786 -0.12 -7.89 20.81
C ALA A 786 1.05 -8.12 21.79
N ILE A 787 1.18 -9.32 22.35
CA ILE A 787 2.22 -9.69 23.31
C ILE A 787 3.47 -10.26 22.62
N TRP A 788 3.29 -11.12 21.61
CA TRP A 788 4.37 -11.89 20.99
C TRP A 788 4.51 -11.68 19.47
N GLY A 789 3.77 -10.77 18.85
CA GLY A 789 3.81 -10.58 17.40
C GLY A 789 5.10 -9.96 16.86
N GLY A 790 5.93 -9.36 17.73
CA GLY A 790 7.15 -8.64 17.38
C GLY A 790 6.88 -7.21 16.87
N ASN A 791 7.96 -6.47 16.65
CA ASN A 791 7.92 -5.04 16.28
C ASN A 791 7.03 -4.70 15.08
N ALA A 792 7.08 -5.53 14.04
CA ALA A 792 6.42 -5.23 12.77
C ALA A 792 4.88 -5.13 12.89
N VAL A 793 4.27 -5.86 13.84
CA VAL A 793 2.82 -5.80 14.12
C VAL A 793 2.47 -5.07 15.41
N HIS A 794 3.44 -4.73 16.25
CA HIS A 794 3.17 -4.16 17.57
C HIS A 794 2.35 -2.87 17.51
N ASN A 795 2.71 -1.97 16.59
CA ASN A 795 2.01 -0.70 16.33
C ASN A 795 0.59 -0.87 15.75
N PHE A 796 0.19 -2.10 15.42
CA PHE A 796 -1.17 -2.46 15.05
C PHE A 796 -1.90 -3.20 16.18
N ALA A 797 -1.33 -4.32 16.66
CA ALA A 797 -2.03 -5.27 17.50
C ALA A 797 -2.33 -4.71 18.90
N LEU A 798 -1.39 -3.99 19.52
CA LEU A 798 -1.61 -3.41 20.86
C LEU A 798 -2.67 -2.29 20.83
N PRO A 799 -2.60 -1.29 19.92
CA PRO A 799 -3.69 -0.32 19.75
C PRO A 799 -5.03 -0.96 19.45
N MET A 800 -5.08 -2.05 18.66
CA MET A 800 -6.33 -2.77 18.39
C MET A 800 -6.95 -3.35 19.66
N VAL A 801 -6.17 -4.04 20.51
CA VAL A 801 -6.66 -4.61 21.77
C VAL A 801 -7.23 -3.52 22.68
N VAL A 802 -6.49 -2.42 22.86
CA VAL A 802 -6.94 -1.28 23.70
C VAL A 802 -8.15 -0.60 23.08
N GLY A 803 -8.15 -0.42 21.75
CA GLY A 803 -9.23 0.20 21.00
C GLY A 803 -10.54 -0.56 21.08
N ILE A 804 -10.51 -1.89 21.04
CA ILE A 804 -11.69 -2.74 21.22
C ILE A 804 -12.28 -2.53 22.63
N ILE A 805 -11.44 -2.51 23.67
CA ILE A 805 -11.88 -2.29 25.05
C ILE A 805 -12.52 -0.90 25.20
N VAL A 806 -11.88 0.13 24.66
CA VAL A 806 -12.40 1.51 24.66
C VAL A 806 -13.73 1.58 23.90
N ALA A 807 -13.79 0.99 22.70
CA ALA A 807 -14.99 0.97 21.86
C ALA A 807 -16.20 0.33 22.54
N THR A 808 -16.03 -0.85 23.15
CA THR A 808 -17.14 -1.54 23.85
C THR A 808 -17.58 -0.77 25.09
N SER A 809 -16.63 -0.23 25.87
CA SER A 809 -16.98 0.61 27.03
C SER A 809 -17.74 1.88 26.60
N SER A 810 -17.36 2.48 25.47
CA SER A 810 -17.97 3.68 24.93
C SER A 810 -19.40 3.47 24.45
N SER A 811 -19.66 2.34 23.78
CA SER A 811 -21.00 1.97 23.32
C SER A 811 -22.01 1.84 24.47
N ILE A 812 -21.56 1.40 25.65
CA ILE A 812 -22.40 1.19 26.83
C ILE A 812 -22.52 2.47 27.68
N PHE A 813 -21.39 3.09 28.03
CA PHE A 813 -21.33 4.16 29.04
C PHE A 813 -21.32 5.58 28.47
N ILE A 814 -21.15 5.75 27.15
CA ILE A 814 -21.05 7.07 26.51
C ILE A 814 -22.17 7.25 25.48
N ALA A 815 -22.31 6.33 24.53
CA ALA A 815 -23.27 6.44 23.42
C ALA A 815 -24.72 6.50 23.90
N ALA A 816 -25.10 5.55 24.78
CA ALA A 816 -26.46 5.47 25.29
C ALA A 816 -26.87 6.69 26.16
N PRO A 817 -26.02 7.22 27.06
CA PRO A 817 -26.27 8.51 27.70
C PRO A 817 -26.42 9.70 26.76
N ILE A 818 -25.56 9.85 25.76
CA ILE A 818 -25.64 10.94 24.77
C ILE A 818 -26.99 10.88 24.04
N LEU A 819 -27.42 9.69 23.68
CA LEU A 819 -28.71 9.44 23.05
C LEU A 819 -29.89 9.82 23.97
N LEU A 820 -29.81 9.54 25.28
CA LEU A 820 -30.83 9.98 26.25
C LEU A 820 -31.00 11.50 26.24
N PHE A 821 -29.88 12.25 26.22
CA PHE A 821 -29.91 13.71 26.21
C PHE A 821 -30.50 14.24 24.90
N LEU A 822 -30.08 13.71 23.76
CA LEU A 822 -30.59 14.08 22.44
C LEU A 822 -32.09 13.75 22.30
N GLY A 823 -32.51 12.56 22.73
CA GLY A 823 -33.92 12.13 22.69
C GLY A 823 -34.83 12.99 23.57
N ASN A 824 -34.39 13.32 24.79
CA ASN A 824 -35.12 14.23 25.68
C ASN A 824 -35.21 15.66 25.12
N TRP A 825 -34.14 16.16 24.50
CA TRP A 825 -34.12 17.46 23.83
C TRP A 825 -35.13 17.50 22.69
N TRP A 826 -35.13 16.48 21.83
CA TRP A 826 -36.05 16.38 20.69
C TRP A 826 -37.53 16.31 21.13
N HIS A 827 -37.84 15.48 22.13
CA HIS A 827 -39.20 15.36 22.67
C HIS A 827 -39.71 16.67 23.29
N LYS A 828 -38.86 17.41 24.00
CA LYS A 828 -39.23 18.73 24.57
C LYS A 828 -39.54 19.76 23.48
N HIS A 829 -38.75 19.82 22.42
CA HIS A 829 -38.95 20.79 21.33
C HIS A 829 -40.11 20.45 20.38
N HIS A 830 -40.42 19.16 20.17
CA HIS A 830 -41.57 18.76 19.35
C HIS A 830 -42.92 18.85 20.08
N LYS A 831 -42.98 18.55 21.39
CA LYS A 831 -44.18 18.85 22.19
C LYS A 831 -44.41 20.35 22.31
N GLY A 832 -43.36 21.15 22.54
CA GLY A 832 -43.46 22.61 22.58
C GLY A 832 -44.03 23.22 21.29
N ARG A 833 -43.63 22.72 20.11
CA ARG A 833 -44.21 23.16 18.82
C ARG A 833 -45.66 22.72 18.63
N ALA A 834 -46.02 21.50 19.04
CA ALA A 834 -47.40 21.01 18.94
C ALA A 834 -48.35 21.76 19.89
N ASP A 835 -47.88 22.12 21.08
CA ASP A 835 -48.65 22.91 22.05
C ASP A 835 -48.75 24.39 21.61
N LEU A 836 -47.68 24.96 21.02
CA LEU A 836 -47.73 26.29 20.39
C LEU A 836 -48.68 26.35 19.20
N GLN A 837 -48.68 25.32 18.32
CA GLN A 837 -49.65 25.24 17.22
C GLN A 837 -51.09 25.11 17.72
N LYS A 838 -51.32 24.35 18.80
CA LYS A 838 -52.64 24.27 19.44
C LYS A 838 -53.09 25.61 20.04
N LEU A 839 -52.18 26.35 20.66
CA LEU A 839 -52.44 27.69 21.20
C LEU A 839 -52.69 28.71 20.08
N GLU A 840 -51.96 28.65 18.97
CA GLU A 840 -52.19 29.50 17.79
C GLU A 840 -53.52 29.18 17.09
N THR A 841 -53.95 27.91 17.05
CA THR A 841 -55.29 27.56 16.56
C THR A 841 -56.41 27.96 17.53
N ALA A 842 -56.14 27.94 18.84
CA ALA A 842 -57.10 28.37 19.87
C ALA A 842 -57.24 29.90 19.94
N ASN A 843 -56.21 30.66 19.59
CA ASN A 843 -56.25 32.13 19.47
C ASN A 843 -56.83 32.63 18.12
N LYS A 844 -57.06 31.73 17.16
CA LYS A 844 -57.69 32.04 15.85
C LYS A 844 -59.17 31.64 15.78
N GLN A 845 -59.70 31.02 16.83
CA GLN A 845 -61.13 30.81 17.07
C GLN A 845 -61.59 31.84 18.10
#